data_AF-A0A966M020-F1
#
_entry.id   AF-A0A966M020-F1
#
_cell.length_a   1.000
_cell.length_b   1.000
_cell.length_c   1.000
_cell.angle_alpha   90.00
_cell.angle_beta   90.00
_cell.angle_gamma   90.00
#
_symmetry.space_group_name_H-M   'P 1'
#
loop_
_entity.id
_entity.type
_entity.pdbx_description
1 polymer ?
#
loop_
_entity_poly.entity_id
_entity_poly.type
_entity_poly.pdbx_seq_one_letter_code
_entity_poly.pdbx_strand_id
1 'polypeptide(L)'
;MYNKIAPIILNLSKAQGTGAVYVSQPDAQKEKIAGKIFVLAEIGSKKNEGEKLLNFLINELEENYYQDDKILLIGKIEGLEAENIFEAALAKTNKSLNEFSRDYRLKLDPDTTSITLGVILGTKLYFSNYGHNRSILIYRRQEGYEIINVDNAAKDLKEDSDREKIKKNPKEINLFSSVLSGDIPLNSYFVFASESLSEVLSGKELVKIITKLPPIVAAEQIKNTLAQINYHVPFLGIIIKNTTDKSGQELGEAKTPLTAQNSISSLNYTEEKTETMLAPAGLVNLKKAGRNLKKFISLKKETKPKTNISESPFKQEKKEKAKALNLPSASSFLRPQKVLLKKGSRHFWDGLKAFASFLPKLISISFWKNFFTNFQNWFKGMKKKNMYLFLGLTVVVIALITSVSILSQNQAKRVEKESFNLTLSQIEEKEALLDSYLLYDNKDGASRVLNDIKEIASTLPEKEEYQKSAKEILSSRLSLLEDKVLGLNHVSAGDPLAVYSDLNLNKIQVASDKLYGYNNDDLWELNLSDSSATQIELEANQLSFSTYHPDSKTLYLRADDKIISLNSDTNNLKSNTLSNYNNTLNYGSIGVWNSRVYLLSPSENQILRYGTDFASFNKWLNDDGDLSAASDIYIDGDIYLLFKNGTVSKFRLGKKESFSGRELIPETDKAKRLIGNDDHLFVLADSNRLITINKKELGDYKPGEEIKQYLFSDITLDDISLASDGSIYLLSANRIYSFKVN
;
A
#
# COMPACT_ATOMS: atom_id res chain seq x y z
N MET A 1 1.84 -17.49 0.91
CA MET A 1 2.80 -17.45 2.01
C MET A 1 2.25 -18.18 3.23
N TYR A 2 3.02 -19.15 3.74
CA TYR A 2 2.62 -20.00 4.88
C TYR A 2 2.59 -19.24 6.23
N ASN A 3 3.35 -18.15 6.35
CA ASN A 3 3.39 -17.31 7.54
C ASN A 3 3.37 -15.81 7.21
N LYS A 4 2.82 -15.01 8.13
CA LYS A 4 3.00 -13.55 8.19
C LYS A 4 4.01 -13.22 9.30
N ILE A 5 5.04 -12.43 8.99
CA ILE A 5 6.11 -12.06 9.93
C ILE A 5 6.08 -10.54 10.16
N ALA A 6 6.21 -10.10 11.41
CA ALA A 6 6.28 -8.68 11.76
C ALA A 6 7.37 -8.40 12.80
N PRO A 7 8.33 -7.49 12.54
CA PRO A 7 9.37 -7.12 13.48
C PRO A 7 8.90 -6.05 14.49
N ILE A 8 9.37 -6.16 15.73
CA ILE A 8 9.23 -5.17 16.80
C ILE A 8 10.61 -4.58 17.06
N ILE A 9 10.73 -3.27 16.85
CA ILE A 9 11.98 -2.51 16.93
C ILE A 9 11.63 -1.19 17.60
N LEU A 10 12.17 -0.93 18.80
CA LEU A 10 11.95 0.34 19.52
C LEU A 10 13.21 0.75 20.30
N ASN A 11 13.49 2.07 20.35
CA ASN A 11 14.54 2.71 21.15
C ASN A 11 16.00 2.24 20.93
N LEU A 12 16.30 1.49 19.87
CA LEU A 12 17.65 1.03 19.52
C LEU A 12 18.70 2.14 19.45
N SER A 13 18.34 3.33 18.96
CA SER A 13 19.28 4.45 18.80
C SER A 13 19.75 5.05 20.13
N LYS A 14 19.10 4.72 21.24
CA LYS A 14 19.28 5.33 22.56
C LYS A 14 19.94 4.40 23.59
N ALA A 15 20.05 3.12 23.27
CA ALA A 15 20.62 2.11 24.16
C ALA A 15 22.16 2.10 24.13
N GLN A 16 22.77 1.65 25.23
CA GLN A 16 24.20 1.31 25.24
C GLN A 16 24.41 -0.06 24.60
N GLY A 17 24.74 -0.09 23.30
CA GLY A 17 24.98 -1.32 22.56
C GLY A 17 24.55 -1.22 21.09
N THR A 18 24.49 -2.36 20.42
CA THR A 18 23.94 -2.49 19.06
C THR A 18 22.90 -3.60 19.05
N GLY A 19 21.77 -3.39 18.38
CA GLY A 19 20.81 -4.47 18.15
C GLY A 19 20.20 -4.40 16.75
N ALA A 20 19.53 -5.47 16.35
CA ALA A 20 18.71 -5.50 15.15
C ALA A 20 17.71 -6.65 15.14
N VAL A 21 16.68 -6.46 14.32
CA VAL A 21 15.79 -7.50 13.85
C VAL A 21 15.93 -7.54 12.33
N TYR A 22 16.28 -8.71 11.80
CA TYR A 22 16.48 -8.92 10.37
C TYR A 22 15.70 -10.14 9.90
N VAL A 23 15.09 -10.06 8.72
CA VAL A 23 14.43 -11.16 8.03
C VAL A 23 14.87 -11.11 6.58
N SER A 24 15.42 -12.20 6.05
CA SER A 24 15.95 -12.25 4.69
C SER A 24 14.84 -12.20 3.64
N GLN A 25 15.23 -11.76 2.43
CA GLN A 25 14.35 -11.68 1.26
C GLN A 25 14.97 -12.45 0.08
N PRO A 26 15.05 -13.80 0.14
CA PRO A 26 15.50 -14.61 -0.99
C PRO A 26 14.48 -14.57 -2.15
N ASP A 27 14.91 -14.95 -3.36
CA ASP A 27 14.00 -15.08 -4.51
C ASP A 27 12.91 -16.13 -4.27
N ALA A 28 11.80 -16.06 -5.00
CA ALA A 28 10.62 -16.90 -4.77
C ALA A 28 10.92 -18.41 -4.84
N GLN A 29 11.88 -18.85 -5.67
CA GLN A 29 12.26 -20.25 -5.76
C GLN A 29 13.07 -20.68 -4.55
N LYS A 30 14.05 -19.87 -4.14
CA LYS A 30 14.83 -20.11 -2.92
C LYS A 30 13.97 -20.03 -1.67
N GLU A 31 13.06 -19.07 -1.56
CA GLU A 31 12.11 -18.97 -0.44
C GLU A 31 11.28 -20.25 -0.32
N LYS A 32 10.77 -20.76 -1.45
CA LYS A 32 9.94 -21.97 -1.46
C LYS A 32 10.68 -23.22 -0.99
N ILE A 33 11.98 -23.33 -1.25
CA ILE A 33 12.77 -24.54 -0.98
C ILE A 33 13.54 -24.43 0.35
N ALA A 34 14.08 -23.26 0.67
CA ALA A 34 14.98 -23.03 1.80
C ALA A 34 14.41 -22.10 2.88
N GLY A 35 13.32 -21.38 2.60
CA GLY A 35 12.67 -20.50 3.57
C GLY A 35 13.40 -19.18 3.79
N LYS A 36 13.00 -18.46 4.85
CA LYS A 36 13.57 -17.16 5.27
C LYS A 36 14.43 -17.33 6.50
N ILE A 37 15.62 -16.75 6.46
CA ILE A 37 16.47 -16.58 7.64
C ILE A 37 15.95 -15.37 8.43
N PHE A 38 16.03 -15.43 9.76
CA PHE A 38 15.85 -14.28 10.62
C PHE A 38 16.94 -14.19 11.68
N VAL A 39 17.21 -12.95 12.12
CA VAL A 39 18.15 -12.63 13.18
C VAL A 39 17.47 -11.67 14.15
N LEU A 40 17.54 -11.99 15.45
CA LEU A 40 17.17 -11.10 16.55
C LEU A 40 18.41 -10.97 17.43
N ALA A 41 19.05 -9.81 17.44
CA ALA A 41 20.31 -9.62 18.14
C ALA A 41 20.33 -8.34 18.97
N GLU A 42 20.88 -8.43 20.17
CA GLU A 42 21.26 -7.34 21.07
C GLU A 42 22.67 -7.63 21.57
N ILE A 43 23.61 -6.72 21.35
CA ILE A 43 25.04 -6.92 21.58
C ILE A 43 25.56 -5.80 22.48
N GLY A 44 25.89 -6.15 23.71
CA GLY A 44 26.50 -5.29 24.74
C GLY A 44 27.98 -5.02 24.46
N SER A 45 28.27 -4.30 23.38
CA SER A 45 29.63 -3.88 23.02
C SER A 45 29.66 -2.42 22.56
N LYS A 46 30.85 -1.89 22.27
CA LYS A 46 30.95 -0.58 21.63
C LYS A 46 30.20 -0.60 20.31
N LYS A 47 29.38 0.42 20.05
CA LYS A 47 28.49 0.48 18.87
C LYS A 47 29.13 0.05 17.54
N ASN A 48 30.33 0.54 17.23
CA ASN A 48 31.07 0.17 16.01
C ASN A 48 31.49 -1.32 15.97
N GLU A 49 31.88 -1.89 17.12
CA GLU A 49 32.22 -3.32 17.22
C GLU A 49 30.96 -4.18 17.10
N GLY A 50 29.86 -3.78 17.76
CA GLY A 50 28.57 -4.45 17.68
C GLY A 50 27.95 -4.43 16.28
N GLU A 51 28.01 -3.29 15.59
CA GLU A 51 27.53 -3.17 14.19
C GLU A 51 28.34 -4.05 13.24
N LYS A 52 29.66 -4.12 13.41
CA LYS A 52 30.51 -5.01 12.62
C LYS A 52 30.17 -6.47 12.87
N LEU A 53 29.98 -6.86 14.12
CA LEU A 53 29.61 -8.23 14.47
C LEU A 53 28.23 -8.59 13.92
N LEU A 54 27.24 -7.71 14.05
CA LEU A 54 25.90 -7.93 13.53
C LEU A 54 25.91 -8.12 12.00
N ASN A 55 26.56 -7.21 11.28
CA ASN A 55 26.67 -7.31 9.82
C ASN A 55 27.44 -8.56 9.40
N PHE A 56 28.48 -8.94 10.15
CA PHE A 56 29.19 -10.19 9.95
C PHE A 56 28.25 -11.39 10.11
N LEU A 57 27.49 -11.47 11.22
CA LEU A 57 26.58 -12.60 11.47
C LEU A 57 25.49 -12.72 10.40
N ILE A 58 24.88 -11.61 9.98
CA ILE A 58 23.85 -11.62 8.93
C ILE A 58 24.45 -12.12 7.62
N ASN A 59 25.53 -11.50 7.14
CA ASN A 59 26.13 -11.84 5.84
C ASN A 59 26.68 -13.27 5.83
N GLU A 60 27.35 -13.68 6.91
CA GLU A 60 27.96 -15.01 7.01
C GLU A 60 26.90 -16.11 7.08
N LEU A 61 25.79 -15.88 7.80
CA LEU A 61 24.68 -16.83 7.87
C LEU A 61 23.96 -16.94 6.52
N GLU A 62 23.67 -15.81 5.87
CA GLU A 62 23.04 -15.81 4.55
C GLU A 62 23.89 -16.53 3.51
N GLU A 63 25.19 -16.22 3.44
CA GLU A 63 26.11 -16.86 2.51
C GLU A 63 26.22 -18.36 2.78
N ASN A 64 26.44 -18.75 4.04
CA ASN A 64 26.63 -20.15 4.41
C ASN A 64 25.37 -21.00 4.26
N TYR A 65 24.18 -20.41 4.36
CA TYR A 65 22.92 -21.09 4.17
C TYR A 65 22.52 -21.08 2.67
N TYR A 66 22.28 -19.91 2.08
CA TYR A 66 21.70 -19.80 0.73
C TYR A 66 22.62 -20.20 -0.42
N GLN A 67 23.95 -20.20 -0.23
CA GLN A 67 24.90 -20.68 -1.24
C GLN A 67 25.29 -22.15 -1.06
N ASP A 68 24.68 -22.87 -0.12
CA ASP A 68 24.91 -24.32 -0.04
C ASP A 68 24.19 -25.03 -1.18
N ASP A 69 24.94 -25.61 -2.11
CA ASP A 69 24.43 -26.34 -3.29
C ASP A 69 23.41 -27.43 -2.92
N LYS A 70 23.44 -27.92 -1.67
CA LYS A 70 22.49 -28.91 -1.16
C LYS A 70 21.06 -28.37 -1.04
N ILE A 71 20.85 -27.05 -1.02
CA ILE A 71 19.49 -26.47 -1.02
C ILE A 71 18.69 -26.96 -2.22
N LEU A 72 19.30 -27.02 -3.41
CA LEU A 72 18.64 -27.49 -4.64
C LEU A 72 18.33 -28.99 -4.64
N LEU A 73 18.83 -29.71 -3.64
CA LEU A 73 18.68 -31.14 -3.44
C LEU A 73 17.69 -31.48 -2.30
N ILE A 74 17.16 -30.48 -1.59
CA ILE A 74 16.07 -30.68 -0.61
C ILE A 74 14.89 -31.34 -1.32
N GLY A 75 14.39 -32.45 -0.76
CA GLY A 75 13.32 -33.26 -1.34
C GLY A 75 13.74 -34.15 -2.53
N LYS A 76 15.01 -34.10 -2.97
CA LYS A 76 15.58 -35.00 -4.00
C LYS A 76 16.49 -36.08 -3.41
N ILE A 77 17.05 -35.83 -2.23
CA ILE A 77 17.85 -36.78 -1.46
C ILE A 77 17.08 -37.15 -0.19
N GLU A 78 16.91 -38.45 0.03
CA GLU A 78 16.25 -38.97 1.24
C GLU A 78 17.08 -38.61 2.48
N GLY A 79 16.42 -38.01 3.49
CA GLY A 79 17.05 -37.58 4.74
C GLY A 79 17.79 -36.24 4.71
N LEU A 80 17.79 -35.51 3.59
CA LEU A 80 18.31 -34.14 3.53
C LEU A 80 17.18 -33.13 3.80
N GLU A 81 17.20 -32.53 4.99
CA GLU A 81 16.27 -31.48 5.39
C GLU A 81 16.94 -30.09 5.49
N ALA A 82 16.12 -29.04 5.47
CA ALA A 82 16.57 -27.67 5.69
C ALA A 82 17.28 -27.50 7.05
N GLU A 83 16.88 -28.28 8.06
CA GLU A 83 17.53 -28.36 9.37
C GLU A 83 19.02 -28.72 9.25
N ASN A 84 19.37 -29.74 8.47
CA ASN A 84 20.76 -30.19 8.32
C ASN A 84 21.63 -29.13 7.63
N ILE A 85 21.04 -28.38 6.69
CA ILE A 85 21.73 -27.28 6.00
C ILE A 85 21.90 -26.11 6.97
N PHE A 86 20.90 -25.82 7.79
CA PHE A 86 20.97 -24.77 8.81
C PHE A 86 22.01 -25.09 9.88
N GLU A 87 22.06 -26.32 10.39
CA GLU A 87 23.11 -26.80 11.31
C GLU A 87 24.51 -26.64 10.72
N ALA A 88 24.69 -27.04 9.45
CA ALA A 88 25.96 -26.88 8.74
C ALA A 88 26.32 -25.40 8.57
N ALA A 89 25.35 -24.54 8.27
CA ALA A 89 25.55 -23.10 8.15
C ALA A 89 25.93 -22.46 9.49
N LEU A 90 25.30 -22.86 10.59
CA LEU A 90 25.68 -22.42 11.94
C LEU A 90 27.08 -22.89 12.33
N ALA A 91 27.47 -24.12 11.99
CA ALA A 91 28.82 -24.62 12.25
C ALA A 91 29.89 -23.82 11.49
N LYS A 92 29.64 -23.50 10.22
CA LYS A 92 30.51 -22.61 9.42
C LYS A 92 30.54 -21.20 10.02
N THR A 93 29.39 -20.67 10.41
CA THR A 93 29.27 -19.34 11.03
C THR A 93 30.04 -19.27 12.36
N ASN A 94 29.95 -20.28 13.23
CA ASN A 94 30.75 -20.37 14.46
C ASN A 94 32.26 -20.40 14.16
N LYS A 95 32.68 -21.12 13.12
CA LYS A 95 34.09 -21.15 12.70
C LYS A 95 34.56 -19.78 12.22
N SER A 96 33.82 -19.15 11.31
CA SER A 96 34.14 -17.80 10.81
C SER A 96 34.10 -16.76 11.93
N LEU A 97 33.17 -16.91 12.90
CA LEU A 97 33.08 -16.05 14.07
C LEU A 97 34.32 -16.15 14.96
N ASN A 98 34.89 -17.35 15.11
CA ASN A 98 36.14 -17.53 15.84
C ASN A 98 37.32 -16.81 15.18
N GLU A 99 37.39 -16.84 13.85
CA GLU A 99 38.40 -16.12 13.08
C GLU A 99 38.20 -14.61 13.22
N PHE A 100 36.96 -14.13 13.03
CA PHE A 100 36.56 -12.73 13.18
C PHE A 100 36.84 -12.20 14.60
N SER A 101 36.52 -12.96 15.64
CA SER A 101 36.76 -12.57 17.04
C SER A 101 38.25 -12.46 17.37
N ARG A 102 39.11 -13.27 16.75
CA ARG A 102 40.57 -13.18 16.92
C ARG A 102 41.14 -11.93 16.24
N ASP A 103 40.68 -11.63 15.02
CA ASP A 103 41.16 -10.49 14.23
C ASP A 103 40.76 -9.15 14.85
N TYR A 104 39.53 -9.05 15.36
CA TYR A 104 38.99 -7.83 15.96
C TYR A 104 39.12 -7.76 17.49
N ARG A 105 39.70 -8.78 18.14
CA ARG A 105 39.84 -8.90 19.60
C ARG A 105 38.50 -8.70 20.34
N LEU A 106 37.43 -9.21 19.76
CA LEU A 106 36.09 -9.09 20.33
C LEU A 106 35.99 -9.92 21.61
N LYS A 107 35.35 -9.35 22.62
CA LYS A 107 34.95 -10.04 23.84
C LYS A 107 33.44 -9.97 23.91
N LEU A 108 32.78 -11.11 23.74
CA LEU A 108 31.35 -11.23 23.95
C LEU A 108 31.10 -11.44 25.43
N ASP A 109 30.26 -10.60 25.99
CA ASP A 109 29.77 -10.73 27.35
C ASP A 109 28.41 -11.45 27.30
N PRO A 110 28.30 -12.69 27.81
CA PRO A 110 27.04 -13.43 27.82
C PRO A 110 25.91 -12.73 28.57
N ASP A 111 26.24 -11.86 29.53
CA ASP A 111 25.24 -11.15 30.34
C ASP A 111 24.60 -9.98 29.59
N THR A 112 25.25 -9.48 28.53
CA THR A 112 24.79 -8.30 27.77
C THR A 112 24.63 -8.57 26.27
N THR A 113 24.83 -9.82 25.84
CA THR A 113 24.72 -10.23 24.43
C THR A 113 23.67 -11.33 24.28
N SER A 114 22.61 -11.06 23.53
CA SER A 114 21.53 -11.99 23.21
C SER A 114 21.33 -12.06 21.70
N ILE A 115 21.46 -13.25 21.11
CA ILE A 115 21.39 -13.46 19.66
C ILE A 115 20.58 -14.71 19.37
N THR A 116 19.53 -14.55 18.57
CA THR A 116 18.75 -15.65 18.00
C THR A 116 18.91 -15.64 16.49
N LEU A 117 19.33 -16.77 15.94
CA LEU A 117 19.42 -17.02 14.50
C LEU A 117 18.42 -18.12 14.14
N GLY A 118 17.68 -17.98 13.06
CA GLY A 118 16.76 -19.04 12.66
C GLY A 118 16.32 -19.01 11.21
N VAL A 119 15.60 -20.05 10.81
CA VAL A 119 15.03 -20.29 9.49
C VAL A 119 13.55 -20.63 9.65
N ILE A 120 12.72 -20.02 8.82
CA ILE A 120 11.28 -20.28 8.70
C ILE A 120 11.01 -20.86 7.31
N LEU A 121 10.57 -22.12 7.25
CA LEU A 121 10.26 -22.84 6.01
C LEU A 121 8.87 -23.49 6.11
N GLY A 122 7.89 -22.96 5.39
CA GLY A 122 6.52 -23.47 5.50
C GLY A 122 6.01 -23.31 6.93
N THR A 123 5.54 -24.38 7.57
CA THR A 123 5.18 -24.38 9.00
C THR A 123 6.36 -24.66 9.94
N LYS A 124 7.51 -25.08 9.40
CA LYS A 124 8.69 -25.46 10.17
C LYS A 124 9.50 -24.24 10.58
N LEU A 125 10.00 -24.29 11.82
CA LEU A 125 10.86 -23.28 12.42
C LEU A 125 12.10 -23.98 12.99
N TYR A 126 13.27 -23.47 12.61
CA TYR A 126 14.57 -23.92 13.10
C TYR A 126 15.29 -22.71 13.69
N PHE A 127 15.80 -22.78 14.91
CA PHE A 127 16.55 -21.66 15.47
C PHE A 127 17.59 -22.09 16.50
N SER A 128 18.60 -21.25 16.67
CA SER A 128 19.61 -21.34 17.72
C SER A 128 19.67 -20.03 18.47
N ASN A 129 19.87 -20.10 19.79
CA ASN A 129 19.81 -18.94 20.67
C ASN A 129 21.05 -18.89 21.57
N TYR A 130 21.58 -17.69 21.76
CA TYR A 130 22.64 -17.36 22.68
C TYR A 130 22.19 -16.18 23.55
N GLY A 131 22.48 -16.21 24.85
CA GLY A 131 22.04 -15.17 25.79
C GLY A 131 20.58 -15.34 26.24
N HIS A 132 19.87 -14.22 26.39
CA HIS A 132 18.63 -14.13 27.17
C HIS A 132 17.36 -13.81 26.35
N ASN A 133 17.43 -13.89 25.02
CA ASN A 133 16.23 -13.77 24.19
C ASN A 133 15.24 -14.89 24.54
N ARG A 134 13.96 -14.55 24.67
CA ARG A 134 12.88 -15.52 24.92
C ARG A 134 12.20 -15.94 23.63
N SER A 135 11.87 -17.23 23.56
CA SER A 135 11.12 -17.83 22.48
C SER A 135 9.77 -18.29 23.01
N ILE A 136 8.67 -17.77 22.48
CA ILE A 136 7.33 -17.93 23.06
C ILE A 136 6.39 -18.46 21.99
N LEU A 137 5.79 -19.62 22.23
CA LEU A 137 4.71 -20.18 21.41
C LEU A 137 3.36 -19.84 22.04
N ILE A 138 2.48 -19.20 21.27
CA ILE A 138 1.13 -18.82 21.66
C ILE A 138 0.15 -19.55 20.76
N TYR A 139 -0.57 -20.51 21.33
CA TYR A 139 -1.40 -21.43 20.56
C TYR A 139 -2.81 -21.54 21.15
N ARG A 140 -3.77 -21.88 20.29
CA ARG A 140 -5.19 -21.91 20.66
C ARG A 140 -5.56 -23.27 21.28
N ARG A 141 -6.22 -23.24 22.45
CA ARG A 141 -6.94 -24.36 23.06
C ARG A 141 -8.45 -24.08 23.10
N GLN A 142 -9.24 -25.05 23.59
CA GLN A 142 -10.71 -24.94 23.65
C GLN A 142 -11.19 -23.72 24.44
N GLU A 143 -10.48 -23.32 25.51
CA GLU A 143 -10.85 -22.22 26.41
C GLU A 143 -9.95 -20.97 26.28
N GLY A 144 -9.30 -20.76 25.13
CA GLY A 144 -8.53 -19.54 24.86
C GLY A 144 -7.15 -19.81 24.28
N TYR A 145 -6.18 -18.94 24.61
CA TYR A 145 -4.79 -19.07 24.16
C TYR A 145 -3.89 -19.42 25.34
N GLU A 146 -3.00 -20.39 25.12
CA GLU A 146 -1.96 -20.77 26.07
C GLU A 146 -0.59 -20.33 25.56
N ILE A 147 0.31 -20.08 26.52
CA ILE A 147 1.69 -19.66 26.28
C ILE A 147 2.63 -20.80 26.68
N ILE A 148 3.53 -21.19 25.79
CA ILE A 148 4.65 -22.09 26.08
C ILE A 148 5.94 -21.30 25.86
N ASN A 149 6.78 -21.22 26.90
CA ASN A 149 8.14 -20.73 26.75
C ASN A 149 9.00 -21.87 26.19
N VAL A 150 9.55 -21.66 25.00
CA VAL A 150 10.40 -22.59 24.26
C VAL A 150 11.85 -22.19 24.50
N ASP A 151 12.28 -22.18 25.76
CA ASP A 151 13.64 -21.78 26.12
C ASP A 151 14.59 -22.98 26.02
N ASN A 152 15.71 -22.81 25.32
CA ASN A 152 16.85 -23.70 25.46
C ASN A 152 17.56 -23.32 26.76
N ALA A 153 17.73 -24.28 27.66
CA ALA A 153 18.50 -24.08 28.87
C ALA A 153 19.98 -23.82 28.51
N ALA A 154 20.34 -22.56 28.28
CA ALA A 154 21.69 -22.06 28.59
C ALA A 154 21.85 -21.81 30.11
N LYS A 155 20.98 -22.40 30.93
CA LYS A 155 21.15 -22.49 32.40
C LYS A 155 22.31 -23.39 32.80
N ASP A 156 22.84 -24.23 31.91
CA ASP A 156 23.96 -25.12 32.22
C ASP A 156 25.32 -24.41 32.29
N LEU A 157 25.39 -23.09 32.06
CA LEU A 157 26.57 -22.29 32.40
C LEU A 157 26.57 -21.79 33.87
N LYS A 158 25.58 -22.19 34.67
CA LYS A 158 25.49 -21.90 36.12
C LYS A 158 25.98 -23.04 37.02
N GLU A 159 26.63 -24.07 36.50
CA GLU A 159 27.43 -24.96 37.34
C GLU A 159 28.83 -24.36 37.55
N ASP A 160 29.15 -24.03 38.80
CA ASP A 160 30.43 -23.48 39.25
C ASP A 160 31.67 -24.32 38.84
N SER A 161 31.48 -25.56 38.37
CA SER A 161 32.53 -26.45 37.88
C SER A 161 33.14 -26.07 36.53
N ASP A 162 32.45 -25.30 35.68
CA ASP A 162 32.96 -24.94 34.34
C ASP A 162 33.58 -23.53 34.28
N ARG A 163 33.30 -22.67 35.26
CA ARG A 163 33.97 -21.36 35.41
C ARG A 163 35.48 -21.50 35.68
N GLU A 164 35.91 -22.59 36.32
CA GLU A 164 37.34 -22.86 36.53
C GLU A 164 38.03 -23.47 35.30
N LYS A 165 37.33 -24.21 34.44
CA LYS A 165 37.91 -24.78 33.21
C LYS A 165 38.12 -23.73 32.11
N ILE A 166 37.28 -22.70 32.06
CA ILE A 166 37.40 -21.59 31.10
C ILE A 166 38.68 -20.77 31.33
N LYS A 167 39.24 -20.77 32.55
CA LYS A 167 40.50 -20.07 32.85
C LYS A 167 41.78 -20.77 32.34
N LYS A 168 41.72 -22.01 31.82
CA LYS A 168 42.92 -22.78 31.46
C LYS A 168 43.10 -23.12 29.97
N ASN A 169 42.19 -22.72 29.07
CA ASN A 169 42.43 -22.78 27.62
C ASN A 169 41.43 -21.86 26.87
N PRO A 170 41.87 -20.90 26.04
CA PRO A 170 40.97 -20.11 25.20
C PRO A 170 40.58 -20.93 23.97
N LYS A 171 39.79 -21.98 24.17
CA LYS A 171 39.30 -22.85 23.09
C LYS A 171 37.95 -22.33 22.60
N GLU A 172 37.93 -21.91 21.33
CA GLU A 172 36.80 -21.74 20.40
C GLU A 172 35.44 -21.30 20.98
N ILE A 173 34.99 -20.11 20.59
CA ILE A 173 33.64 -19.57 20.77
C ILE A 173 32.67 -20.40 19.92
N ASN A 174 31.82 -21.20 20.56
CA ASN A 174 30.77 -21.97 19.89
C ASN A 174 29.40 -21.48 20.39
N LEU A 175 28.90 -20.38 19.82
CA LEU A 175 27.67 -19.72 20.30
C LEU A 175 26.40 -20.49 19.93
N PHE A 176 26.39 -21.10 18.75
CA PHE A 176 25.20 -21.72 18.16
C PHE A 176 25.36 -23.24 18.10
N SER A 177 25.50 -23.89 19.26
CA SER A 177 25.82 -25.32 19.37
C SER A 177 24.58 -26.24 19.36
N SER A 178 23.40 -25.69 19.62
CA SER A 178 22.13 -26.41 19.65
C SER A 178 21.12 -25.75 18.71
N VAL A 179 20.46 -26.55 17.88
CA VAL A 179 19.32 -26.14 17.07
C VAL A 179 18.04 -26.70 17.69
N LEU A 180 17.05 -25.83 17.88
CA LEU A 180 15.69 -26.22 18.19
C LEU A 180 14.88 -26.25 16.91
N SER A 181 14.16 -27.34 16.69
CA SER A 181 13.32 -27.58 15.52
C SER A 181 11.89 -27.93 15.93
N GLY A 182 10.93 -27.44 15.16
CA GLY A 182 9.52 -27.75 15.38
C GLY A 182 8.59 -27.10 14.37
N ASP A 183 7.33 -27.52 14.39
CA ASP A 183 6.27 -26.90 13.61
C ASP A 183 5.55 -25.82 14.42
N ILE A 184 5.20 -24.72 13.76
CA ILE A 184 4.29 -23.69 14.28
C ILE A 184 2.86 -24.20 14.04
N PRO A 185 2.07 -24.54 15.07
CA PRO A 185 0.71 -25.06 14.88
C PRO A 185 -0.22 -24.10 14.12
N LEU A 186 -1.30 -24.64 13.56
CA LEU A 186 -2.32 -23.84 12.86
C LEU A 186 -2.93 -22.78 13.78
N ASN A 187 -3.15 -21.57 13.26
CA ASN A 187 -3.69 -20.42 14.01
C ASN A 187 -2.92 -20.08 15.30
N SER A 188 -1.64 -20.44 15.35
CA SER A 188 -0.74 -20.09 16.44
C SER A 188 0.27 -19.02 16.02
N TYR A 189 0.91 -18.45 17.03
CA TYR A 189 1.90 -17.39 16.90
C TYR A 189 3.18 -17.85 17.58
N PHE A 190 4.32 -17.63 16.93
CA PHE A 190 5.62 -17.76 17.54
C PHE A 190 6.22 -16.36 17.70
N VAL A 191 6.65 -16.03 18.90
CA VAL A 191 7.22 -14.71 19.23
C VAL A 191 8.63 -14.90 19.75
N PHE A 192 9.59 -14.28 19.07
CA PHE A 192 10.94 -14.08 19.63
C PHE A 192 10.99 -12.69 20.25
N ALA A 193 11.51 -12.58 21.46
CA ALA A 193 11.54 -11.33 22.21
C ALA A 193 12.88 -11.16 22.93
N SER A 194 13.41 -9.94 22.91
CA SER A 194 14.46 -9.53 23.86
C SER A 194 13.96 -9.69 25.31
N GLU A 195 14.90 -9.84 26.24
CA GLU A 195 14.58 -9.98 27.67
C GLU A 195 13.73 -8.80 28.16
N SER A 196 14.13 -7.57 27.81
CA SER A 196 13.42 -6.33 28.13
C SER A 196 11.95 -6.33 27.67
N LEU A 197 11.68 -6.80 26.45
CA LEU A 197 10.32 -6.88 25.90
C LEU A 197 9.44 -7.82 26.73
N SER A 198 10.01 -8.96 27.14
CA SER A 198 9.29 -9.99 27.90
C SER A 198 9.10 -9.66 29.39
N GLU A 199 9.93 -8.76 29.94
CA GLU A 199 9.80 -8.27 31.31
C GLU A 199 8.74 -7.18 31.43
N VAL A 200 8.67 -6.29 30.44
CA VAL A 200 7.76 -5.13 30.48
C VAL A 200 6.35 -5.50 30.04
N LEU A 201 6.20 -6.31 28.98
CA LEU A 201 4.88 -6.70 28.48
C LEU A 201 4.47 -8.05 29.07
N SER A 202 3.42 -8.05 29.88
CA SER A 202 2.94 -9.30 30.49
C SER A 202 2.47 -10.29 29.42
N GLY A 203 2.64 -11.59 29.66
CA GLY A 203 2.19 -12.63 28.72
C GLY A 203 0.69 -12.51 28.37
N LYS A 204 -0.16 -12.07 29.32
CA LYS A 204 -1.59 -11.86 29.07
C LYS A 204 -1.85 -10.69 28.11
N GLU A 205 -1.14 -9.59 28.25
CA GLU A 205 -1.25 -8.44 27.35
C GLU A 205 -0.71 -8.76 25.96
N LEU A 206 0.44 -9.44 25.90
CA LEU A 206 1.02 -9.93 24.65
C LEU A 206 0.00 -10.80 23.90
N VAL A 207 -0.58 -11.80 24.56
CA VAL A 207 -1.65 -12.64 23.99
C VAL A 207 -2.84 -11.80 23.54
N LYS A 208 -3.33 -10.87 24.36
CA LYS A 208 -4.48 -10.01 24.03
C LYS A 208 -4.23 -9.18 22.76
N ILE A 209 -3.02 -8.66 22.60
CA ILE A 209 -2.65 -7.83 21.44
C ILE A 209 -2.50 -8.70 20.19
N ILE A 210 -1.64 -9.72 20.24
CA ILE A 210 -1.27 -10.49 19.03
C ILE A 210 -2.40 -11.39 18.51
N THR A 211 -3.34 -11.79 19.37
CA THR A 211 -4.46 -12.66 18.95
C THR A 211 -5.65 -11.89 18.39
N LYS A 212 -5.74 -10.58 18.70
CA LYS A 212 -6.83 -9.70 18.22
C LYS A 212 -6.46 -8.87 17.00
N LEU A 213 -5.16 -8.68 16.73
CA LEU A 213 -4.66 -7.81 15.68
C LEU A 213 -3.78 -8.60 14.70
N PRO A 214 -3.74 -8.25 13.40
CA PRO A 214 -2.75 -8.79 12.47
C PRO A 214 -1.31 -8.53 12.95
N PRO A 215 -0.30 -9.38 12.61
CA PRO A 215 1.05 -9.27 13.15
C PRO A 215 1.69 -7.87 13.05
N ILE A 216 1.49 -7.18 11.93
CA ILE A 216 2.03 -5.83 11.72
C ILE A 216 1.38 -4.79 12.67
N VAL A 217 0.05 -4.83 12.81
CA VAL A 217 -0.72 -3.94 13.69
C VAL A 217 -0.44 -4.27 15.15
N ALA A 218 -0.31 -5.56 15.48
CA ALA A 218 0.08 -6.03 16.80
C ALA A 218 1.47 -5.51 17.20
N ALA A 219 2.44 -5.55 16.27
CA ALA A 219 3.78 -5.01 16.51
C ALA A 219 3.76 -3.51 16.80
N GLU A 220 2.99 -2.71 16.04
CA GLU A 220 2.83 -1.27 16.30
C GLU A 220 2.11 -0.99 17.62
N GLN A 221 1.06 -1.73 17.94
CA GLN A 221 0.37 -1.58 19.23
C GLN A 221 1.30 -1.89 20.41
N ILE A 222 2.16 -2.91 20.28
CA ILE A 222 3.20 -3.22 21.26
C ILE A 222 4.18 -2.06 21.36
N LYS A 223 4.70 -1.53 20.25
CA LYS A 223 5.60 -0.36 20.25
C LYS A 223 4.98 0.85 20.96
N ASN A 224 3.72 1.17 20.65
CA ASN A 224 2.99 2.27 21.27
C ASN A 224 2.84 2.08 22.79
N THR A 225 2.54 0.85 23.21
CA THR A 225 2.42 0.51 24.64
C THR A 225 3.77 0.67 25.36
N LEU A 226 4.86 0.19 24.75
CA LEU A 226 6.20 0.25 25.35
C LEU A 226 6.80 1.66 25.35
N ALA A 227 6.48 2.48 24.34
CA ALA A 227 6.95 3.86 24.25
C ALA A 227 6.46 4.73 25.42
N GLN A 228 5.34 4.37 26.05
CA GLN A 228 4.77 5.05 27.21
C GLN A 228 5.46 4.69 28.54
N ILE A 229 6.24 3.61 28.57
CA ILE A 229 6.77 3.04 29.83
C ILE A 229 8.20 3.51 30.09
N ASN A 230 9.13 3.28 29.16
CA ASN A 230 10.52 3.69 29.34
C ASN A 230 11.23 3.94 28.00
N TYR A 231 11.70 5.16 27.81
CA TYR A 231 12.30 5.64 26.57
C TYR A 231 13.74 5.16 26.33
N HIS A 232 14.44 4.64 27.35
CA HIS A 232 15.87 4.35 27.30
C HIS A 232 16.21 2.85 27.18
N VAL A 233 15.20 1.98 27.24
CA VAL A 233 15.38 0.52 27.10
C VAL A 233 15.09 0.12 25.65
N PRO A 234 16.00 -0.58 24.94
CA PRO A 234 15.72 -1.11 23.62
C PRO A 234 14.74 -2.29 23.74
N PHE A 235 13.76 -2.34 22.85
CA PHE A 235 12.83 -3.46 22.76
C PHE A 235 12.89 -4.06 21.36
N LEU A 236 13.24 -5.34 21.30
CA LEU A 236 13.35 -6.12 20.06
C LEU A 236 12.43 -7.33 20.11
N GLY A 237 11.82 -7.68 18.98
CA GLY A 237 11.09 -8.92 18.82
C GLY A 237 10.67 -9.23 17.39
N ILE A 238 10.16 -10.43 17.17
CA ILE A 238 9.61 -10.91 15.90
C ILE A 238 8.32 -11.67 16.21
N ILE A 239 7.22 -11.32 15.54
CA ILE A 239 5.96 -12.07 15.56
C ILE A 239 5.86 -12.89 14.27
N ILE A 240 5.65 -14.19 14.40
CA ILE A 240 5.44 -15.12 13.28
C ILE A 240 4.06 -15.75 13.45
N LYS A 241 3.14 -15.52 12.51
CA LYS A 241 1.80 -16.12 12.51
C LYS A 241 1.69 -17.16 11.41
N ASN A 242 1.26 -18.37 11.76
CA ASN A 242 0.90 -19.38 10.78
C ASN A 242 -0.48 -19.05 10.16
N THR A 243 -0.53 -18.94 8.82
CA THR A 243 -1.74 -18.58 8.05
C THR A 243 -2.32 -19.73 7.21
N THR A 244 -1.89 -20.97 7.47
CA THR A 244 -2.38 -22.15 6.74
C THR A 244 -3.63 -22.77 7.36
N ASP A 245 -4.46 -23.40 6.52
CA ASP A 245 -5.57 -24.26 6.95
C ASP A 245 -5.13 -25.73 7.12
N LYS A 246 -6.06 -26.61 7.55
CA LYS A 246 -5.81 -28.05 7.74
C LYS A 246 -5.42 -28.79 6.44
N SER A 247 -5.52 -28.15 5.28
CA SER A 247 -5.16 -28.69 3.96
C SER A 247 -3.90 -28.07 3.37
N GLY A 248 -3.26 -27.12 4.06
CA GLY A 248 -2.07 -26.39 3.60
C GLY A 248 -2.37 -25.25 2.62
N GLN A 249 -3.62 -24.81 2.50
CA GLN A 249 -4.04 -23.65 1.71
C GLN A 249 -4.10 -22.37 2.57
N GLU A 250 -3.92 -21.20 1.94
CA GLU A 250 -4.04 -19.91 2.63
C GLU A 250 -5.47 -19.70 3.12
N LEU A 251 -5.64 -19.40 4.41
CA LEU A 251 -6.91 -18.92 4.94
C LEU A 251 -7.18 -17.52 4.36
N GLY A 252 -8.12 -17.44 3.42
CA GLY A 252 -8.73 -16.18 3.04
C GLY A 252 -9.40 -15.56 4.27
N GLU A 253 -8.93 -14.39 4.69
CA GLU A 253 -9.73 -13.53 5.57
C GLU A 253 -11.06 -13.22 4.87
N ALA A 254 -12.14 -13.07 5.65
CA ALA A 254 -13.49 -12.90 5.15
C ALA A 254 -13.54 -11.88 3.99
N LYS A 255 -14.22 -12.28 2.90
CA LYS A 255 -14.34 -11.55 1.62
C LYS A 255 -14.42 -10.02 1.81
N THR A 256 -13.34 -9.33 1.46
CA THR A 256 -13.32 -7.90 1.15
C THR A 256 -13.32 -7.70 -0.37
N PRO A 257 -13.93 -6.63 -0.90
CA PRO A 257 -14.23 -6.52 -2.32
C PRO A 257 -12.99 -6.23 -3.19
N LEU A 258 -12.83 -7.05 -4.23
CA LEU A 258 -12.33 -6.87 -5.62
C LEU A 258 -11.31 -5.78 -6.04
N THR A 259 -10.74 -4.94 -5.19
CA THR A 259 -9.73 -3.94 -5.62
C THR A 259 -8.29 -4.35 -5.31
N ALA A 260 -8.08 -5.36 -4.47
CA ALA A 260 -6.75 -5.84 -4.05
C ALA A 260 -6.02 -6.69 -5.12
N GLN A 261 -6.69 -7.13 -6.19
CA GLN A 261 -6.05 -7.94 -7.24
C GLN A 261 -5.11 -7.15 -8.16
N ASN A 262 -5.22 -5.82 -8.25
CA ASN A 262 -4.41 -5.02 -9.17
C ASN A 262 -3.00 -4.70 -8.63
N SER A 263 -2.74 -4.86 -7.33
CA SER A 263 -1.43 -4.61 -6.73
C SER A 263 -0.49 -5.82 -6.80
N ILE A 264 -1.01 -7.02 -7.12
CA ILE A 264 -0.21 -8.25 -7.24
C ILE A 264 0.20 -8.49 -8.70
N SER A 265 -0.58 -8.01 -9.67
CA SER A 265 -0.28 -8.14 -11.10
C SER A 265 0.78 -7.13 -11.61
N SER A 266 0.93 -5.97 -10.96
CA SER A 266 1.99 -4.99 -11.28
C SER A 266 3.37 -5.36 -10.71
N LEU A 267 3.44 -6.28 -9.74
CA LEU A 267 4.70 -6.83 -9.23
C LEU A 267 5.27 -7.90 -10.17
N ASN A 268 4.45 -8.79 -10.73
CA ASN A 268 4.89 -9.82 -11.67
C ASN A 268 5.44 -9.22 -13.00
N TYR A 269 4.89 -8.09 -13.45
CA TYR A 269 5.38 -7.41 -14.66
C TYR A 269 6.69 -6.64 -14.41
N THR A 270 6.96 -6.27 -13.16
CA THR A 270 8.21 -5.65 -12.75
C THR A 270 9.28 -6.71 -12.51
N GLU A 271 8.91 -7.91 -12.06
CA GLU A 271 9.80 -9.05 -11.86
C GLU A 271 10.40 -9.55 -13.18
N GLU A 272 9.62 -9.77 -14.24
CA GLU A 272 10.14 -10.21 -15.56
C GLU A 272 11.06 -9.15 -16.22
N LYS A 273 10.74 -7.87 -16.00
CA LYS A 273 11.53 -6.74 -16.53
C LYS A 273 12.80 -6.47 -15.69
N THR A 274 12.80 -6.88 -14.43
CA THR A 274 13.94 -6.77 -13.51
C THR A 274 14.84 -8.01 -13.64
N GLU A 275 14.27 -9.19 -13.91
CA GLU A 275 14.98 -10.44 -14.19
C GLU A 275 15.75 -10.37 -15.52
N THR A 276 15.19 -9.68 -16.52
CA THR A 276 15.90 -9.37 -17.77
C THR A 276 16.96 -8.26 -17.63
N MET A 277 16.85 -7.39 -16.61
CA MET A 277 17.82 -6.31 -16.34
C MET A 277 18.91 -6.67 -15.32
N LEU A 278 18.66 -7.62 -14.42
CA LEU A 278 19.57 -8.05 -13.35
C LEU A 278 20.36 -9.33 -13.67
N ALA A 279 20.16 -9.94 -14.84
CA ALA A 279 21.12 -10.92 -15.34
C ALA A 279 22.52 -10.27 -15.37
N PRO A 280 23.55 -10.84 -14.71
CA PRO A 280 24.82 -10.17 -14.53
C PRO A 280 25.47 -9.83 -15.87
N ALA A 281 25.53 -8.53 -16.17
CA ALA A 281 26.34 -7.97 -17.25
C ALA A 281 27.83 -8.06 -16.89
N GLY A 282 28.36 -9.28 -16.83
CA GLY A 282 29.73 -9.55 -16.35
C GLY A 282 30.39 -10.81 -16.91
N LEU A 283 29.66 -11.67 -17.62
CA LEU A 283 30.29 -12.70 -18.47
C LEU A 283 30.27 -12.20 -19.91
N VAL A 284 31.44 -11.77 -20.38
CA VAL A 284 31.70 -11.53 -21.80
C VAL A 284 31.30 -12.78 -22.57
N ASN A 285 30.19 -12.70 -23.29
CA ASN A 285 29.71 -13.73 -24.19
C ASN A 285 30.69 -13.81 -25.39
N LEU A 286 31.81 -14.51 -25.19
CA LEU A 286 32.91 -14.73 -26.15
C LEU A 286 32.46 -15.38 -27.47
N LYS A 287 31.21 -15.82 -27.58
CA LYS A 287 30.60 -16.31 -28.83
C LYS A 287 30.07 -15.19 -29.76
N LYS A 288 30.02 -13.92 -29.32
CA LYS A 288 29.61 -12.79 -30.18
C LYS A 288 30.74 -11.81 -30.56
N ALA A 289 31.87 -11.81 -29.86
CA ALA A 289 33.05 -11.02 -30.25
C ALA A 289 33.77 -11.53 -31.52
N GLY A 290 33.54 -12.79 -31.92
CA GLY A 290 34.12 -13.39 -33.12
C GLY A 290 33.42 -13.06 -34.45
N ARG A 291 32.33 -12.27 -34.45
CA ARG A 291 31.53 -12.00 -35.67
C ARG A 291 31.83 -10.69 -36.38
N ASN A 292 32.55 -9.75 -35.75
CA ASN A 292 32.96 -8.50 -36.40
C ASN A 292 34.41 -8.49 -36.89
N LEU A 293 35.25 -9.46 -36.48
CA LEU A 293 36.59 -9.65 -37.07
C LEU A 293 36.57 -10.39 -38.41
N LYS A 294 35.51 -11.15 -38.72
CA LYS A 294 35.35 -11.83 -40.02
C LYS A 294 34.76 -10.95 -41.14
N LYS A 295 34.38 -9.70 -40.84
CA LYS A 295 33.94 -8.72 -41.86
C LYS A 295 35.09 -7.94 -42.51
N PHE A 296 36.33 -8.12 -42.05
CA PHE A 296 37.53 -7.54 -42.68
C PHE A 296 38.32 -8.54 -43.54
N ILE A 297 37.90 -9.82 -43.61
CA ILE A 297 38.59 -10.85 -44.39
C ILE A 297 37.55 -11.78 -45.04
N SER A 298 36.96 -11.36 -46.16
CA SER A 298 36.47 -12.30 -47.19
C SER A 298 36.28 -11.59 -48.53
N LEU A 299 37.31 -11.66 -49.38
CA LEU A 299 37.23 -11.45 -50.82
C LEU A 299 36.85 -12.78 -51.49
N LYS A 300 35.81 -12.75 -52.36
CA LYS A 300 35.47 -13.72 -53.42
C LYS A 300 35.11 -15.14 -52.91
N LYS A 301 34.14 -15.88 -53.45
CA LYS A 301 33.60 -15.94 -54.81
C LYS A 301 32.24 -16.67 -54.76
N GLU A 302 31.37 -16.32 -55.70
CA GLU A 302 30.09 -16.96 -56.01
C GLU A 302 30.25 -18.43 -56.46
N THR A 303 29.21 -19.25 -56.24
CA THR A 303 28.36 -19.87 -57.30
C THR A 303 27.26 -20.76 -56.69
N LYS A 304 26.00 -20.32 -56.81
CA LYS A 304 24.82 -20.92 -57.51
C LYS A 304 24.48 -22.45 -57.43
N PRO A 305 23.22 -22.88 -57.70
CA PRO A 305 22.32 -23.50 -56.70
C PRO A 305 21.60 -24.82 -57.13
N LYS A 306 20.66 -25.29 -56.27
CA LYS A 306 19.55 -26.26 -56.47
C LYS A 306 19.98 -27.75 -56.48
N THR A 307 19.21 -28.73 -55.97
CA THR A 307 17.78 -29.03 -56.23
C THR A 307 17.17 -29.97 -55.16
N ASN A 308 15.84 -29.99 -55.11
CA ASN A 308 14.92 -30.72 -54.22
C ASN A 308 14.74 -32.23 -54.54
N ILE A 309 13.90 -32.85 -53.67
CA ILE A 309 13.11 -34.10 -53.74
C ILE A 309 13.76 -35.21 -52.89
N SER A 310 13.08 -36.06 -52.12
CA SER A 310 11.78 -36.16 -51.41
C SER A 310 11.79 -37.58 -50.79
N GLU A 311 11.10 -37.78 -49.65
CA GLU A 311 10.57 -39.06 -49.14
C GLU A 311 11.51 -40.19 -48.62
N SER A 312 11.42 -40.38 -47.29
CA SER A 312 11.24 -41.60 -46.43
C SER A 312 11.17 -43.01 -47.09
N PRO A 313 11.29 -44.15 -46.35
CA PRO A 313 11.58 -44.38 -44.92
C PRO A 313 12.69 -45.43 -44.61
N PHE A 314 13.17 -45.38 -43.36
CA PHE A 314 13.50 -46.53 -42.48
C PHE A 314 14.12 -47.82 -43.08
N LYS A 315 15.42 -48.06 -42.86
CA LYS A 315 15.91 -49.14 -41.96
C LYS A 315 17.44 -49.19 -41.89
N GLN A 316 17.86 -49.72 -40.74
CA GLN A 316 19.21 -50.00 -40.29
C GLN A 316 20.05 -50.77 -41.31
N GLU A 317 21.31 -50.38 -41.44
CA GLU A 317 22.37 -51.36 -41.66
C GLU A 317 23.70 -50.91 -41.04
N LYS A 318 24.40 -51.89 -40.50
CA LYS A 318 25.62 -51.77 -39.71
C LYS A 318 26.80 -52.09 -40.63
N LYS A 319 27.86 -51.28 -40.48
CA LYS A 319 29.27 -51.52 -40.82
C LYS A 319 29.67 -51.46 -42.30
N GLU A 320 30.53 -50.50 -42.62
CA GLU A 320 31.91 -50.83 -42.98
C GLU A 320 32.90 -49.67 -42.75
N LYS A 321 34.17 -50.06 -42.64
CA LYS A 321 35.30 -49.35 -42.04
C LYS A 321 35.90 -48.28 -42.96
N ALA A 322 36.33 -47.15 -42.40
CA ALA A 322 37.53 -46.47 -42.88
C ALA A 322 38.17 -45.55 -41.82
N LYS A 323 39.42 -45.92 -41.47
CA LYS A 323 40.56 -45.08 -41.09
C LYS A 323 40.40 -44.14 -39.87
N ALA A 324 41.03 -44.60 -38.79
CA ALA A 324 41.45 -43.82 -37.64
C ALA A 324 42.18 -42.53 -38.06
N LEU A 325 41.59 -41.39 -37.69
CA LEU A 325 42.30 -40.13 -37.56
C LEU A 325 42.48 -39.87 -36.07
N ASN A 326 43.73 -39.90 -35.63
CA ASN A 326 44.16 -39.62 -34.27
C ASN A 326 43.71 -38.22 -33.84
N LEU A 327 42.70 -38.14 -32.96
CA LEU A 327 42.50 -36.97 -32.11
C LEU A 327 43.35 -37.15 -30.84
N PRO A 328 44.23 -36.20 -30.50
CA PRO A 328 44.96 -36.26 -29.24
C PRO A 328 43.99 -36.11 -28.06
N SER A 329 44.08 -37.06 -27.13
CA SER A 329 43.34 -37.06 -25.87
C SER A 329 43.67 -35.81 -25.04
N ALA A 330 42.64 -35.25 -24.42
CA ALA A 330 42.72 -34.17 -23.44
C ALA A 330 43.30 -34.65 -22.10
N SER A 331 44.53 -35.16 -22.13
CA SER A 331 45.29 -35.62 -20.95
C SER A 331 46.68 -34.97 -20.88
N SER A 332 46.74 -33.68 -21.16
CA SER A 332 47.96 -32.86 -21.03
C SER A 332 47.69 -31.48 -20.41
N PHE A 333 46.91 -31.42 -19.35
CA PHE A 333 46.80 -30.24 -18.49
C PHE A 333 46.83 -30.58 -16.99
N LEU A 334 47.69 -31.53 -16.60
CA LEU A 334 48.11 -31.67 -15.21
C LEU A 334 49.61 -31.99 -15.16
N ARG A 335 50.42 -30.97 -15.38
CA ARG A 335 51.77 -30.91 -14.79
C ARG A 335 51.69 -29.94 -13.62
N PRO A 336 51.92 -30.38 -12.37
CA PRO A 336 52.10 -29.44 -11.28
C PRO A 336 53.45 -28.75 -11.49
N GLN A 337 53.44 -27.52 -12.03
CA GLN A 337 54.58 -26.64 -11.83
C GLN A 337 54.61 -26.29 -10.34
N LYS A 338 55.50 -26.94 -9.60
CA LYS A 338 55.97 -26.47 -8.29
C LYS A 338 56.62 -25.10 -8.49
N VAL A 339 55.83 -24.04 -8.44
CA VAL A 339 56.34 -22.69 -8.23
C VAL A 339 56.59 -22.57 -6.74
N LEU A 340 57.87 -22.58 -6.36
CA LEU A 340 58.32 -22.19 -5.02
C LEU A 340 57.85 -20.76 -4.73
N LEU A 341 56.78 -20.63 -3.94
CA LEU A 341 56.50 -19.41 -3.18
C LEU A 341 57.40 -19.41 -1.93
N LYS A 342 58.68 -19.10 -2.14
CA LYS A 342 59.57 -18.66 -1.05
C LYS A 342 60.30 -17.39 -1.50
N LYS A 343 60.06 -16.33 -0.72
CA LYS A 343 60.65 -14.96 -0.79
C LYS A 343 60.20 -14.10 -1.98
N GLY A 344 59.11 -13.36 -1.81
CA GLY A 344 58.69 -12.29 -2.73
C GLY A 344 57.87 -11.15 -2.12
N SER A 345 57.68 -11.09 -0.79
CA SER A 345 56.80 -10.10 -0.16
C SER A 345 57.45 -8.76 0.21
N ARG A 346 58.78 -8.62 0.11
CA ARG A 346 59.45 -7.34 0.44
C ARG A 346 59.37 -6.30 -0.69
N HIS A 347 59.57 -6.70 -1.95
CA HIS A 347 59.56 -5.75 -3.07
C HIS A 347 58.16 -5.18 -3.40
N PHE A 348 57.09 -5.91 -3.09
CA PHE A 348 55.73 -5.40 -3.23
C PHE A 348 55.42 -4.33 -2.17
N TRP A 349 55.80 -4.56 -0.91
CA TRP A 349 55.63 -3.60 0.17
C TRP A 349 56.54 -2.38 0.06
N ASP A 350 57.77 -2.55 -0.46
CA ASP A 350 58.67 -1.42 -0.75
C ASP A 350 58.15 -0.57 -1.91
N GLY A 351 57.53 -1.19 -2.94
CA GLY A 351 56.83 -0.48 -4.01
C GLY A 351 55.58 0.29 -3.54
N LEU A 352 54.81 -0.29 -2.61
CA LEU A 352 53.61 0.33 -2.03
C LEU A 352 53.96 1.50 -1.09
N LYS A 353 55.04 1.38 -0.30
CA LYS A 353 55.56 2.48 0.53
C LYS A 353 56.16 3.60 -0.32
N ALA A 354 56.88 3.26 -1.39
CA ALA A 354 57.36 4.25 -2.35
C ALA A 354 56.20 5.01 -3.01
N PHE A 355 55.13 4.31 -3.40
CA PHE A 355 53.93 4.91 -3.98
C PHE A 355 53.17 5.80 -2.98
N ALA A 356 52.97 5.34 -1.74
CA ALA A 356 52.33 6.12 -0.68
C ALA A 356 53.10 7.40 -0.30
N SER A 357 54.44 7.36 -0.36
CA SER A 357 55.29 8.55 -0.16
C SER A 357 55.31 9.52 -1.35
N PHE A 358 54.77 9.09 -2.50
CA PHE A 358 54.67 9.87 -3.75
C PHE A 358 53.32 10.60 -3.87
N LEU A 359 52.27 10.11 -3.21
CA LEU A 359 50.91 10.69 -3.19
C LEU A 359 50.87 12.16 -2.72
N PRO A 360 51.54 12.57 -1.62
CA PRO A 360 51.55 13.98 -1.19
C PRO A 360 52.33 14.89 -2.16
N LYS A 361 53.30 14.34 -2.90
CA LYS A 361 54.12 15.08 -3.87
C LYS A 361 53.36 15.37 -5.16
N LEU A 362 52.42 14.51 -5.55
CA LEU A 362 51.54 14.69 -6.72
C LEU A 362 50.57 15.89 -6.60
N ILE A 363 50.34 16.40 -5.38
CA ILE A 363 49.45 17.54 -5.11
C ILE A 363 50.23 18.87 -5.09
N SER A 364 51.58 18.83 -5.02
CA SER A 364 52.38 20.05 -5.00
C SER A 364 52.52 20.70 -6.38
N ILE A 365 52.26 22.00 -6.46
CA ILE A 365 52.35 22.81 -7.70
C ILE A 365 53.76 22.80 -8.32
N SER A 366 54.81 22.66 -7.50
CA SER A 366 56.20 22.55 -7.97
C SER A 366 56.50 21.22 -8.66
N PHE A 367 55.84 20.13 -8.26
CA PHE A 367 55.95 18.82 -8.91
C PHE A 367 55.37 18.85 -10.32
N TRP A 368 54.19 19.43 -10.53
CA TRP A 368 53.60 19.56 -11.86
C TRP A 368 54.40 20.50 -12.77
N LYS A 369 54.99 21.57 -12.23
CA LYS A 369 55.84 22.48 -13.00
C LYS A 369 57.10 21.78 -13.51
N ASN A 370 57.80 21.03 -12.64
CA ASN A 370 58.97 20.25 -13.02
C ASN A 370 58.64 19.03 -13.89
N PHE A 371 57.47 18.41 -13.66
CA PHE A 371 56.97 17.33 -14.50
C PHE A 371 56.64 17.84 -15.91
N PHE A 372 55.98 18.98 -16.06
CA PHE A 372 55.68 19.57 -17.38
C PHE A 372 56.95 19.98 -18.14
N THR A 373 57.93 20.59 -17.48
CA THR A 373 59.19 20.98 -18.15
C THR A 373 60.00 19.76 -18.57
N ASN A 374 60.08 18.72 -17.73
CA ASN A 374 60.79 17.48 -18.05
C ASN A 374 60.03 16.65 -19.07
N PHE A 375 58.70 16.62 -19.01
CA PHE A 375 57.83 15.97 -19.97
C PHE A 375 57.92 16.66 -21.34
N GLN A 376 57.95 17.99 -21.40
CA GLN A 376 58.09 18.73 -22.65
C GLN A 376 59.44 18.46 -23.32
N ASN A 377 60.53 18.39 -22.55
CA ASN A 377 61.86 18.08 -23.06
C ASN A 377 61.97 16.60 -23.50
N TRP A 378 61.40 15.68 -22.72
CA TRP A 378 61.33 14.26 -23.06
C TRP A 378 60.46 14.00 -24.30
N PHE A 379 59.32 14.69 -24.42
CA PHE A 379 58.40 14.57 -25.55
C PHE A 379 59.00 15.09 -26.86
N LYS A 380 59.74 16.22 -26.80
CA LYS A 380 60.48 16.76 -27.96
C LYS A 380 61.62 15.85 -28.43
N GLY A 381 62.19 15.02 -27.55
CA GLY A 381 63.28 14.08 -27.86
C GLY A 381 62.82 12.69 -28.34
N MET A 382 61.52 12.41 -28.39
CA MET A 382 61.01 11.08 -28.73
C MET A 382 61.10 10.76 -30.23
N LYS A 383 61.63 9.57 -30.55
CA LYS A 383 61.55 8.99 -31.91
C LYS A 383 60.08 8.72 -32.27
N LYS A 384 59.70 8.91 -33.55
CA LYS A 384 58.30 8.82 -34.04
C LYS A 384 57.54 7.56 -33.57
N LYS A 385 58.19 6.41 -33.45
CA LYS A 385 57.59 5.14 -32.98
C LYS A 385 57.11 5.21 -31.51
N ASN A 386 57.86 5.86 -30.62
CA ASN A 386 57.51 5.98 -29.21
C ASN A 386 56.43 7.05 -29.00
N MET A 387 56.41 8.08 -29.87
CA MET A 387 55.35 9.10 -29.88
C MET A 387 53.97 8.49 -30.19
N TYR A 388 53.88 7.58 -31.18
CA TYR A 388 52.61 6.89 -31.49
C TYR A 388 52.14 5.97 -30.35
N LEU A 389 53.07 5.27 -29.68
CA LEU A 389 52.75 4.45 -28.49
C LEU A 389 52.22 5.30 -27.34
N PHE A 390 52.85 6.45 -27.09
CA PHE A 390 52.40 7.38 -26.05
C PHE A 390 51.05 8.01 -26.39
N LEU A 391 50.81 8.37 -27.65
CA LEU A 391 49.51 8.88 -28.11
C LEU A 391 48.41 7.83 -27.90
N GLY A 392 48.69 6.56 -28.25
CA GLY A 392 47.79 5.44 -28.01
C GLY A 392 47.48 5.22 -26.52
N LEU A 393 48.50 5.27 -25.66
CA LEU A 393 48.33 5.17 -24.21
C LEU A 393 47.47 6.33 -23.66
N THR A 394 47.70 7.55 -24.15
CA THR A 394 46.95 8.74 -23.71
C THR A 394 45.47 8.63 -24.08
N VAL A 395 45.15 8.16 -25.29
CA VAL A 395 43.76 7.91 -25.72
C VAL A 395 43.09 6.86 -24.84
N VAL A 396 43.80 5.79 -24.49
CA VAL A 396 43.28 4.75 -23.58
C VAL A 396 43.01 5.32 -22.19
N VAL A 397 43.93 6.13 -21.63
CA VAL A 397 43.76 6.77 -20.32
C VAL A 397 42.57 7.74 -20.31
N ILE A 398 42.41 8.56 -21.36
CA ILE A 398 41.26 9.46 -21.50
C ILE A 398 39.96 8.66 -21.58
N ALA A 399 39.92 7.59 -22.38
CA ALA A 399 38.75 6.71 -22.48
C ALA A 399 38.41 6.03 -21.14
N LEU A 400 39.42 5.70 -20.34
CA LEU A 400 39.25 5.13 -19.00
C LEU A 400 38.69 6.17 -18.02
N ILE A 401 39.20 7.40 -18.04
CA ILE A 401 38.71 8.51 -17.20
C ILE A 401 37.26 8.87 -17.57
N THR A 402 36.94 8.97 -18.87
CA THR A 402 35.56 9.25 -19.31
C THR A 402 34.62 8.11 -18.95
N SER A 403 35.05 6.85 -19.11
CA SER A 403 34.28 5.68 -18.70
C SER A 403 33.98 5.66 -17.20
N VAL A 404 34.99 5.91 -16.35
CA VAL A 404 34.82 5.98 -14.89
C VAL A 404 33.91 7.14 -14.48
N SER A 405 34.04 8.31 -15.13
CA SER A 405 33.18 9.46 -14.87
C SER A 405 31.71 9.18 -15.24
N ILE A 406 31.46 8.53 -16.38
CA ILE A 406 30.12 8.11 -16.80
C ILE A 406 29.55 7.06 -15.83
N LEU A 407 30.36 6.10 -15.37
CA LEU A 407 29.93 5.09 -14.39
C LEU A 407 29.56 5.74 -13.05
N SER A 408 30.34 6.70 -12.56
CA SER A 408 30.07 7.42 -11.31
C SER A 408 28.78 8.25 -11.39
N GLN A 409 28.55 8.97 -12.50
CA GLN A 409 27.30 9.71 -12.71
C GLN A 409 26.09 8.79 -12.82
N ASN A 410 26.24 7.65 -13.51
CA ASN A 410 25.17 6.67 -13.62
C ASN A 410 24.88 5.98 -12.28
N GLN A 411 25.88 5.78 -11.42
CA GLN A 411 25.68 5.30 -10.05
C GLN A 411 24.94 6.34 -9.19
N ALA A 412 25.31 7.61 -9.25
CA ALA A 412 24.60 8.67 -8.52
C ALA A 412 23.12 8.76 -8.91
N LYS A 413 22.81 8.70 -10.21
CA LYS A 413 21.42 8.66 -10.71
C LYS A 413 20.66 7.40 -10.30
N ARG A 414 21.34 6.25 -10.19
CA ARG A 414 20.73 5.00 -9.68
C ARG A 414 20.37 5.13 -8.22
N VAL A 415 21.28 5.63 -7.39
CA VAL A 415 21.04 5.86 -5.96
C VAL A 415 19.88 6.85 -5.76
N GLU A 416 19.83 7.93 -6.54
CA GLU A 416 18.70 8.89 -6.48
C GLU A 416 17.37 8.21 -6.84
N LYS A 417 17.34 7.43 -7.92
CA LYS A 417 16.14 6.69 -8.32
C LYS A 417 15.72 5.63 -7.29
N GLU A 418 16.68 4.92 -6.69
CA GLU A 418 16.43 3.96 -5.61
C GLU A 418 15.86 4.67 -4.37
N SER A 419 16.43 5.82 -3.98
CA SER A 419 15.91 6.62 -2.86
C SER A 419 14.49 7.12 -3.12
N PHE A 420 14.20 7.56 -4.34
CA PHE A 420 12.86 7.96 -4.76
C PHE A 420 11.86 6.81 -4.66
N ASN A 421 12.24 5.63 -5.15
CA ASN A 421 11.40 4.43 -5.07
C ASN A 421 11.17 3.98 -3.61
N LEU A 422 12.17 4.12 -2.73
CA LEU A 422 12.00 3.84 -1.30
C LEU A 422 10.99 4.79 -0.65
N THR A 423 11.03 6.08 -0.98
CA THR A 423 10.04 7.05 -0.49
C THR A 423 8.63 6.73 -1.00
N LEU A 424 8.49 6.29 -2.26
CA LEU A 424 7.20 5.81 -2.78
C LEU A 424 6.71 4.56 -2.04
N SER A 425 7.61 3.61 -1.74
CA SER A 425 7.27 2.42 -0.98
C SER A 425 6.82 2.74 0.45
N GLN A 426 7.41 3.77 1.09
CA GLN A 426 6.96 4.25 2.40
C GLN A 426 5.57 4.87 2.35
N ILE A 427 5.24 5.59 1.27
CA ILE A 427 3.88 6.09 1.04
C ILE A 427 2.92 4.91 0.94
N GLU A 428 3.25 3.88 0.16
CA GLU A 428 2.40 2.70 0.00
C GLU A 428 2.19 1.93 1.32
N GLU A 429 3.22 1.83 2.16
CA GLU A 429 3.10 1.25 3.50
C GLU A 429 2.14 2.07 4.39
N LYS A 430 2.24 3.41 4.35
CA LYS A 430 1.32 4.29 5.07
C LYS A 430 -0.09 4.25 4.51
N GLU A 431 -0.27 4.11 3.20
CA GLU A 431 -1.59 3.89 2.60
C GLU A 431 -2.24 2.62 3.14
N ALA A 432 -1.49 1.51 3.23
CA ALA A 432 -1.98 0.27 3.81
C ALA A 432 -2.35 0.44 5.30
N LEU A 433 -1.59 1.25 6.04
CA LEU A 433 -1.91 1.59 7.43
C LEU A 433 -3.17 2.45 7.54
N LEU A 434 -3.35 3.43 6.64
CA LEU A 434 -4.56 4.25 6.54
C LEU A 434 -5.79 3.36 6.28
N ASP A 435 -5.71 2.46 5.29
CA ASP A 435 -6.78 1.52 4.98
C ASP A 435 -7.10 0.62 6.19
N SER A 436 -6.08 0.20 6.95
CA SER A 436 -6.29 -0.53 8.20
C SER A 436 -7.02 0.31 9.25
N TYR A 437 -6.71 1.60 9.41
CA TYR A 437 -7.44 2.46 10.36
C TYR A 437 -8.91 2.63 9.95
N LEU A 438 -9.19 2.81 8.67
CA LEU A 438 -10.55 2.90 8.15
C LEU A 438 -11.35 1.60 8.35
N LEU A 439 -10.71 0.43 8.22
CA LEU A 439 -11.35 -0.87 8.47
C LEU A 439 -11.88 -1.02 9.91
N TYR A 440 -11.23 -0.36 10.89
CA TYR A 440 -11.62 -0.38 12.30
C TYR A 440 -12.31 0.92 12.75
N ASP A 441 -12.91 1.68 11.82
CA ASP A 441 -13.65 2.93 12.06
C ASP A 441 -12.84 4.01 12.83
N ASN A 442 -11.51 3.98 12.72
CA ASN A 442 -10.64 4.94 13.38
C ASN A 442 -10.29 6.09 12.43
N LYS A 443 -11.25 6.99 12.22
CA LYS A 443 -11.11 8.14 11.31
C LYS A 443 -10.02 9.13 11.73
N ASP A 444 -9.81 9.33 13.03
CA ASP A 444 -8.75 10.20 13.55
C ASP A 444 -7.35 9.62 13.29
N GLY A 445 -7.21 8.29 13.41
CA GLY A 445 -6.00 7.56 13.03
C GLY A 445 -5.72 7.68 11.55
N ALA A 446 -6.73 7.40 10.72
CA ALA A 446 -6.63 7.50 9.26
C ALA A 446 -6.27 8.93 8.79
N SER A 447 -6.88 9.96 9.40
CA SER A 447 -6.58 11.37 9.11
C SER A 447 -5.14 11.75 9.44
N ARG A 448 -4.61 11.29 10.58
CA ARG A 448 -3.20 11.51 10.95
C ARG A 448 -2.25 10.86 9.95
N VAL A 449 -2.52 9.62 9.55
CA VAL A 449 -1.70 8.92 8.55
C VAL A 449 -1.80 9.60 7.19
N LEU A 450 -2.98 10.09 6.77
CA LEU A 450 -3.13 10.86 5.54
C LEU A 450 -2.25 12.12 5.55
N ASN A 451 -2.20 12.83 6.68
CA ASN A 451 -1.33 14.00 6.83
C ASN A 451 0.15 13.64 6.71
N ASP A 452 0.59 12.53 7.32
CA ASP A 452 1.96 12.03 7.13
C ASP A 452 2.26 11.72 5.65
N ILE A 453 1.31 11.11 4.93
CA ILE A 453 1.47 10.81 3.50
C ILE A 453 1.61 12.12 2.71
N LYS A 454 0.75 13.12 2.99
CA LYS A 454 0.82 14.45 2.37
C LYS A 454 2.15 15.14 2.64
N GLU A 455 2.67 15.05 3.86
CA GLU A 455 3.98 15.60 4.24
C GLU A 455 5.11 14.92 3.44
N ILE A 456 5.16 13.59 3.41
CA ILE A 456 6.17 12.85 2.64
C ILE A 456 6.07 13.17 1.14
N ALA A 457 4.85 13.19 0.59
CA ALA A 457 4.59 13.53 -0.81
C ALA A 457 5.10 14.94 -1.18
N SER A 458 5.02 15.89 -0.25
CA SER A 458 5.51 17.27 -0.47
C SER A 458 7.04 17.34 -0.63
N THR A 459 7.78 16.39 -0.05
CA THR A 459 9.24 16.33 -0.10
C THR A 459 9.80 15.67 -1.36
N LEU A 460 8.95 15.05 -2.19
CA LEU A 460 9.40 14.35 -3.40
C LEU A 460 9.98 15.32 -4.44
N PRO A 461 11.16 15.01 -5.02
CA PRO A 461 11.80 15.84 -6.06
C PRO A 461 11.01 15.84 -7.37
N GLU A 462 11.16 16.88 -8.20
CA GLU A 462 10.45 17.04 -9.50
C GLU A 462 11.40 17.36 -10.68
N LYS A 463 12.67 16.97 -10.58
CA LYS A 463 13.69 17.35 -11.56
C LYS A 463 13.57 16.56 -12.85
N GLU A 464 13.34 15.26 -12.71
CA GLU A 464 13.33 14.30 -13.81
C GLU A 464 11.90 13.98 -14.24
N GLU A 465 11.71 13.62 -15.51
CA GLU A 465 10.38 13.36 -16.08
C GLU A 465 9.62 12.24 -15.36
N TYR A 466 10.33 11.19 -14.93
CA TYR A 466 9.73 10.08 -14.18
C TYR A 466 9.25 10.49 -12.77
N GLN A 467 9.83 11.54 -12.20
CA GLN A 467 9.44 12.04 -10.88
C GLN A 467 8.17 12.87 -10.99
N LYS A 468 8.06 13.70 -12.05
CA LYS A 468 6.86 14.49 -12.34
C LYS A 468 5.65 13.61 -12.57
N SER A 469 5.77 12.58 -13.41
CA SER A 469 4.68 11.65 -13.68
C SER A 469 4.25 10.87 -12.44
N ALA A 470 5.21 10.42 -11.62
CA ALA A 470 4.91 9.76 -10.36
C ALA A 470 4.19 10.68 -9.36
N LYS A 471 4.56 11.97 -9.30
CA LYS A 471 3.90 12.96 -8.44
C LYS A 471 2.47 13.28 -8.91
N GLU A 472 2.24 13.33 -10.22
CA GLU A 472 0.90 13.49 -10.80
C GLU A 472 -0.01 12.30 -10.43
N ILE A 473 0.49 11.07 -10.60
CA ILE A 473 -0.23 9.86 -10.17
C ILE A 473 -0.49 9.89 -8.66
N LEU A 474 0.51 10.29 -7.86
CA LEU A 474 0.39 10.38 -6.41
C LEU A 474 -0.64 11.44 -5.99
N SER A 475 -0.72 12.57 -6.68
CA SER A 475 -1.72 13.61 -6.38
C SER A 475 -3.15 13.10 -6.58
N SER A 476 -3.37 12.30 -7.64
CA SER A 476 -4.66 11.66 -7.89
C SER A 476 -4.98 10.61 -6.82
N ARG A 477 -3.98 9.80 -6.42
CA ARG A 477 -4.13 8.83 -5.32
C ARG A 477 -4.45 9.52 -3.99
N LEU A 478 -3.76 10.62 -3.67
CA LEU A 478 -3.98 11.41 -2.46
C LEU A 478 -5.40 11.96 -2.37
N SER A 479 -5.95 12.45 -3.49
CA SER A 479 -7.35 12.88 -3.54
C SER A 479 -8.30 11.73 -3.15
N LEU A 480 -8.10 10.53 -3.71
CA LEU A 480 -8.93 9.36 -3.38
C LEU A 480 -8.79 8.91 -1.92
N LEU A 481 -7.59 9.02 -1.34
CA LEU A 481 -7.37 8.71 0.08
C LEU A 481 -8.06 9.73 0.98
N GLU A 482 -8.07 11.00 0.60
CA GLU A 482 -8.80 12.05 1.29
C GLU A 482 -10.31 11.79 1.25
N ASP A 483 -10.84 11.48 0.07
CA ASP A 483 -12.25 11.11 -0.10
C ASP A 483 -12.64 9.90 0.77
N LYS A 484 -11.78 8.88 0.83
CA LYS A 484 -11.95 7.72 1.74
C LYS A 484 -11.99 8.12 3.22
N VAL A 485 -11.08 8.98 3.67
CA VAL A 485 -11.03 9.44 5.07
C VAL A 485 -12.28 10.24 5.42
N LEU A 486 -12.79 11.04 4.48
CA LEU A 486 -14.03 11.80 4.62
C LEU A 486 -15.29 10.91 4.53
N GLY A 487 -15.15 9.63 4.18
CA GLY A 487 -16.27 8.71 4.01
C GLY A 487 -17.10 8.99 2.76
N LEU A 488 -16.50 9.60 1.74
CA LEU A 488 -17.13 9.81 0.44
C LEU A 488 -17.12 8.49 -0.36
N ASN A 489 -18.30 7.92 -0.55
CA ASN A 489 -18.44 6.71 -1.33
C ASN A 489 -18.58 7.08 -2.81
N HIS A 490 -17.53 6.88 -3.59
CA HIS A 490 -17.61 7.05 -5.04
C HIS A 490 -18.54 6.01 -5.63
N VAL A 491 -19.57 6.48 -6.33
CA VAL A 491 -20.54 5.65 -7.02
C VAL A 491 -20.61 6.05 -8.48
N SER A 492 -20.85 5.07 -9.35
CA SER A 492 -21.24 5.31 -10.73
C SER A 492 -22.75 5.13 -10.81
N ALA A 493 -23.41 6.05 -11.50
CA ALA A 493 -24.84 5.95 -11.76
C ALA A 493 -25.19 4.81 -12.73
N GLY A 494 -24.20 4.33 -13.49
CA GLY A 494 -24.39 3.28 -14.49
C GLY A 494 -25.10 3.78 -15.74
N ASP A 495 -25.81 2.87 -16.42
CA ASP A 495 -26.60 3.22 -17.60
C ASP A 495 -27.93 3.90 -17.19
N PRO A 496 -28.40 4.91 -17.93
CA PRO A 496 -29.68 5.54 -17.65
C PRO A 496 -30.83 4.54 -17.87
N LEU A 497 -31.85 4.62 -17.02
CA LEU A 497 -33.11 3.89 -17.20
C LEU A 497 -33.88 4.42 -18.42
N ALA A 498 -33.87 5.73 -18.62
CA ALA A 498 -34.56 6.39 -19.72
C ALA A 498 -33.88 7.70 -20.11
N VAL A 499 -34.05 8.11 -21.37
CA VAL A 499 -33.44 9.33 -21.95
C VAL A 499 -34.50 10.15 -22.68
N TYR A 500 -34.67 11.41 -22.28
CA TYR A 500 -35.71 12.33 -22.78
C TYR A 500 -35.11 13.58 -23.45
N SER A 501 -34.33 13.39 -24.52
CA SER A 501 -33.44 14.41 -25.10
C SER A 501 -34.08 15.79 -25.37
N ASP A 502 -35.39 15.85 -25.65
CA ASP A 502 -36.06 17.07 -26.12
C ASP A 502 -36.83 17.86 -25.05
N LEU A 503 -36.92 17.37 -23.79
CA LEU A 503 -37.83 17.93 -22.78
C LEU A 503 -37.23 19.04 -21.90
N ASN A 504 -35.90 19.17 -21.84
CA ASN A 504 -35.20 20.12 -20.95
C ASN A 504 -35.73 20.08 -19.51
N LEU A 505 -35.80 18.88 -18.93
CA LEU A 505 -36.30 18.63 -17.59
C LEU A 505 -35.41 19.31 -16.55
N ASN A 506 -36.02 20.06 -15.63
CA ASN A 506 -35.33 20.67 -14.51
C ASN A 506 -35.53 19.88 -13.21
N LYS A 507 -36.70 19.25 -13.07
CA LYS A 507 -37.13 18.59 -11.83
C LYS A 507 -37.93 17.33 -12.10
N ILE A 508 -37.94 16.44 -11.12
CA ILE A 508 -38.70 15.19 -11.15
C ILE A 508 -39.46 14.97 -9.85
N GLN A 509 -40.60 14.28 -9.95
CA GLN A 509 -41.42 13.91 -8.81
C GLN A 509 -42.15 12.59 -9.08
N VAL A 510 -41.99 11.64 -8.16
CA VAL A 510 -42.80 10.42 -8.16
C VAL A 510 -44.13 10.70 -7.47
N ALA A 511 -45.22 10.21 -8.08
CA ALA A 511 -46.58 10.24 -7.55
C ALA A 511 -47.38 9.02 -8.03
N SER A 512 -48.00 8.27 -7.11
CA SER A 512 -48.73 7.00 -7.41
C SER A 512 -47.96 6.04 -8.34
N ASP A 513 -46.69 5.75 -8.04
CA ASP A 513 -45.80 4.88 -8.85
C ASP A 513 -45.53 5.37 -10.29
N LYS A 514 -45.98 6.59 -10.64
CA LYS A 514 -45.63 7.26 -11.88
C LYS A 514 -44.55 8.29 -11.64
N LEU A 515 -43.69 8.49 -12.63
CA LEU A 515 -42.69 9.55 -12.61
C LEU A 515 -43.18 10.74 -13.43
N TYR A 516 -43.17 11.92 -12.82
CA TYR A 516 -43.42 13.18 -13.51
C TYR A 516 -42.12 13.96 -13.64
N GLY A 517 -41.87 14.51 -14.82
CA GLY A 517 -40.79 15.45 -15.07
C GLY A 517 -41.37 16.78 -15.49
N TYR A 518 -40.73 17.88 -15.09
CA TYR A 518 -41.17 19.20 -15.49
C TYR A 518 -40.02 20.19 -15.64
N ASN A 519 -40.26 21.19 -16.47
CA ASN A 519 -39.43 22.38 -16.58
C ASN A 519 -40.25 23.59 -16.07
N ASN A 520 -39.89 24.81 -16.43
CA ASN A 520 -40.59 26.00 -15.94
C ASN A 520 -42.00 26.16 -16.55
N ASP A 521 -42.30 25.55 -17.69
CA ASP A 521 -43.53 25.81 -18.45
C ASP A 521 -44.39 24.54 -18.61
N ASP A 522 -43.74 23.38 -18.73
CA ASP A 522 -44.37 22.13 -19.12
C ASP A 522 -44.19 21.04 -18.06
N LEU A 523 -45.19 20.16 -17.99
CA LEU A 523 -45.22 18.96 -17.16
C LEU A 523 -45.44 17.73 -18.04
N TRP A 524 -44.70 16.66 -17.76
CA TRP A 524 -44.81 15.39 -18.46
C TRP A 524 -44.96 14.23 -17.49
N GLU A 525 -45.82 13.27 -17.84
CA GLU A 525 -45.78 11.90 -17.30
C GLU A 525 -44.71 11.12 -18.09
N LEU A 526 -43.68 10.63 -17.39
CA LEU A 526 -42.52 9.96 -17.98
C LEU A 526 -42.67 8.45 -17.89
N ASN A 527 -42.53 7.76 -19.02
CA ASN A 527 -42.49 6.30 -19.08
C ASN A 527 -41.04 5.81 -19.13
N LEU A 528 -40.62 5.12 -18.08
CA LEU A 528 -39.25 4.60 -17.95
C LEU A 528 -38.97 3.38 -18.84
N SER A 529 -40.00 2.68 -19.34
CA SER A 529 -39.83 1.42 -20.07
C SER A 529 -39.47 1.63 -21.54
N ASP A 530 -40.02 2.67 -22.17
CA ASP A 530 -39.82 2.98 -23.58
C ASP A 530 -39.25 4.39 -23.82
N SER A 531 -38.91 5.13 -22.75
CA SER A 531 -38.44 6.52 -22.81
C SER A 531 -39.44 7.47 -23.51
N SER A 532 -40.74 7.14 -23.51
CA SER A 532 -41.78 8.06 -23.97
C SER A 532 -42.24 9.01 -22.86
N ALA A 533 -42.76 10.17 -23.25
CA ALA A 533 -43.29 11.17 -22.32
C ALA A 533 -44.63 11.70 -22.85
N THR A 534 -45.61 11.82 -21.95
CA THR A 534 -46.93 12.37 -22.26
C THR A 534 -47.07 13.73 -21.59
N GLN A 535 -47.19 14.79 -22.39
CA GLN A 535 -47.36 16.15 -21.87
C GLN A 535 -48.74 16.30 -21.22
N ILE A 536 -48.77 16.98 -20.08
CA ILE A 536 -49.97 17.35 -19.35
C ILE A 536 -50.16 18.85 -19.53
N GLU A 537 -51.29 19.24 -20.13
CA GLU A 537 -51.59 20.65 -20.39
C GLU A 537 -51.90 21.38 -19.08
N LEU A 538 -51.19 22.49 -18.84
CA LEU A 538 -51.30 23.30 -17.63
C LEU A 538 -51.68 24.74 -17.98
N GLU A 539 -52.61 25.31 -17.21
CA GLU A 539 -52.94 26.75 -17.30
C GLU A 539 -52.05 27.59 -16.36
N ALA A 540 -50.74 27.36 -16.41
CA ALA A 540 -49.76 28.09 -15.60
C ALA A 540 -48.35 28.01 -16.19
N ASN A 541 -47.56 29.06 -15.96
CA ASN A 541 -46.14 29.13 -16.31
C ASN A 541 -45.32 29.33 -15.02
N GLN A 542 -44.00 29.20 -15.11
CA GLN A 542 -43.07 29.33 -13.98
C GLN A 542 -43.27 28.29 -12.87
N LEU A 543 -43.46 27.03 -13.27
CA LEU A 543 -43.37 25.89 -12.37
C LEU A 543 -42.03 25.90 -11.64
N SER A 544 -42.10 25.78 -10.31
CA SER A 544 -40.94 25.97 -9.44
C SER A 544 -40.70 24.80 -8.51
N PHE A 545 -41.73 24.27 -7.86
CA PHE A 545 -41.62 23.20 -6.87
C PHE A 545 -42.78 22.22 -6.96
N SER A 546 -42.54 20.99 -6.53
CA SER A 546 -43.53 19.91 -6.50
C SER A 546 -43.47 19.14 -5.20
N THR A 547 -44.62 18.64 -4.76
CA THR A 547 -44.73 17.70 -3.65
C THR A 547 -45.91 16.77 -3.86
N TYR A 548 -45.82 15.54 -3.38
CA TYR A 548 -46.86 14.52 -3.56
C TYR A 548 -47.51 14.17 -2.22
N HIS A 549 -48.83 14.11 -2.19
CA HIS A 549 -49.60 13.64 -1.04
C HIS A 549 -50.15 12.23 -1.32
N PRO A 550 -49.59 11.17 -0.69
CA PRO A 550 -49.97 9.79 -0.97
C PRO A 550 -51.44 9.47 -0.73
N ASP A 551 -52.01 9.94 0.39
CA ASP A 551 -53.37 9.56 0.80
C ASP A 551 -54.45 10.11 -0.14
N SER A 552 -54.25 11.34 -0.65
CA SER A 552 -55.17 11.94 -1.62
C SER A 552 -54.75 11.72 -3.07
N LYS A 553 -53.63 11.03 -3.29
CA LYS A 553 -53.02 10.80 -4.61
C LYS A 553 -52.94 12.08 -5.43
N THR A 554 -52.48 13.15 -4.80
CA THR A 554 -52.46 14.49 -5.41
C THR A 554 -51.02 14.99 -5.48
N LEU A 555 -50.57 15.25 -6.70
CA LEU A 555 -49.36 16.00 -6.97
C LEU A 555 -49.69 17.50 -6.91
N TYR A 556 -49.03 18.22 -6.03
CA TYR A 556 -49.09 19.67 -5.94
C TYR A 556 -47.88 20.27 -6.65
N LEU A 557 -48.13 21.22 -7.55
CA LEU A 557 -47.12 21.96 -8.30
C LEU A 557 -47.32 23.44 -8.02
N ARG A 558 -46.24 24.15 -7.67
CA ARG A 558 -46.25 25.59 -7.49
C ARG A 558 -45.84 26.29 -8.79
N ALA A 559 -46.70 27.21 -9.24
CA ALA A 559 -46.47 28.07 -10.39
C ALA A 559 -46.72 29.53 -9.97
N ASP A 560 -45.64 30.25 -9.65
CA ASP A 560 -45.69 31.61 -9.07
C ASP A 560 -46.68 31.75 -7.89
N ASP A 561 -47.78 32.49 -8.10
CA ASP A 561 -48.86 32.75 -7.14
C ASP A 561 -49.93 31.66 -7.11
N LYS A 562 -49.76 30.55 -7.84
CA LYS A 562 -50.74 29.45 -7.93
C LYS A 562 -50.18 28.13 -7.39
N ILE A 563 -51.10 27.31 -6.88
CA ILE A 563 -50.89 25.88 -6.65
C ILE A 563 -51.81 25.10 -7.59
N ILE A 564 -51.20 24.27 -8.43
CA ILE A 564 -51.88 23.31 -9.29
C ILE A 564 -51.93 21.97 -8.55
N SER A 565 -53.11 21.39 -8.46
CA SER A 565 -53.37 20.07 -7.88
C SER A 565 -53.73 19.11 -8.99
N LEU A 566 -52.88 18.12 -9.24
CA LEU A 566 -53.10 17.03 -10.19
C LEU A 566 -53.40 15.74 -9.44
N ASN A 567 -54.59 15.18 -9.63
CA ASN A 567 -54.87 13.83 -9.13
C ASN A 567 -54.21 12.80 -10.07
N SER A 568 -53.25 12.01 -9.57
CA SER A 568 -52.41 11.12 -10.39
C SER A 568 -53.13 9.90 -10.97
N ASP A 569 -54.31 9.54 -10.44
CA ASP A 569 -55.13 8.44 -10.95
C ASP A 569 -56.07 8.91 -12.08
N THR A 570 -56.71 10.07 -11.89
CA THR A 570 -57.77 10.58 -12.78
C THR A 570 -57.28 11.63 -13.77
N ASN A 571 -56.04 12.12 -13.60
CA ASN A 571 -55.49 13.28 -14.28
C ASN A 571 -56.36 14.55 -14.15
N ASN A 572 -57.19 14.64 -13.10
CA ASN A 572 -57.99 15.83 -12.83
C ASN A 572 -57.08 16.96 -12.30
N LEU A 573 -57.14 18.11 -12.98
CA LEU A 573 -56.37 19.30 -12.65
C LEU A 573 -57.27 20.37 -11.99
N LYS A 574 -56.76 20.97 -10.92
CA LYS A 574 -57.34 22.17 -10.30
C LYS A 574 -56.25 23.19 -10.04
N SER A 575 -56.49 24.44 -10.40
CA SER A 575 -55.57 25.55 -10.15
C SER A 575 -56.21 26.52 -9.17
N ASN A 576 -55.48 26.87 -8.11
CA ASN A 576 -55.93 27.82 -7.09
C ASN A 576 -54.85 28.87 -6.85
N THR A 577 -55.25 30.14 -6.79
CA THR A 577 -54.37 31.25 -6.43
C THR A 577 -54.13 31.27 -4.92
N LEU A 578 -52.87 31.49 -4.53
CA LEU A 578 -52.44 31.67 -3.16
C LEU A 578 -52.82 33.07 -2.66
N SER A 579 -53.64 33.10 -1.61
CA SER A 579 -53.97 34.35 -0.91
C SER A 579 -52.72 35.05 -0.35
N ASN A 580 -52.64 36.38 -0.51
CA ASN A 580 -51.54 37.24 0.02
C ASN A 580 -50.13 36.83 -0.44
N TYR A 581 -50.01 36.17 -1.59
CA TYR A 581 -48.72 35.95 -2.22
C TYR A 581 -48.08 37.28 -2.64
N ASN A 582 -46.82 37.50 -2.26
CA ASN A 582 -46.08 38.69 -2.63
C ASN A 582 -44.87 38.32 -3.50
N ASN A 583 -44.94 38.62 -4.79
CA ASN A 583 -43.87 38.35 -5.75
C ASN A 583 -42.54 39.07 -5.47
N THR A 584 -42.50 40.04 -4.54
CA THR A 584 -41.24 40.66 -4.10
C THR A 584 -40.53 39.86 -3.02
N LEU A 585 -41.20 38.89 -2.39
CA LEU A 585 -40.64 38.04 -1.35
C LEU A 585 -40.01 36.78 -1.96
N ASN A 586 -38.93 36.32 -1.34
CA ASN A 586 -38.35 35.03 -1.68
C ASN A 586 -39.11 33.92 -0.96
N TYR A 587 -39.77 33.05 -1.72
CA TYR A 587 -40.43 31.85 -1.24
C TYR A 587 -39.67 30.61 -1.71
N GLY A 588 -39.38 29.72 -0.78
CA GLY A 588 -38.73 28.44 -1.05
C GLY A 588 -39.72 27.37 -1.50
N SER A 589 -39.35 26.13 -1.18
CA SER A 589 -40.08 24.93 -1.56
C SER A 589 -41.44 24.76 -0.86
N ILE A 590 -42.21 23.76 -1.32
CA ILE A 590 -43.51 23.38 -0.78
C ILE A 590 -43.46 21.97 -0.18
N GLY A 591 -44.12 21.80 0.95
CA GLY A 591 -44.39 20.49 1.56
C GLY A 591 -45.89 20.27 1.69
N VAL A 592 -46.31 19.02 1.85
CA VAL A 592 -47.73 18.67 2.07
C VAL A 592 -47.88 17.72 3.24
N TRP A 593 -48.86 18.01 4.09
CA TRP A 593 -49.23 17.13 5.20
C TRP A 593 -50.69 17.30 5.57
N ASN A 594 -51.41 16.19 5.73
CA ASN A 594 -52.84 16.17 6.07
C ASN A 594 -53.66 17.08 5.12
N SER A 595 -53.45 16.89 3.81
CA SER A 595 -54.07 17.67 2.73
C SER A 595 -53.90 19.20 2.80
N ARG A 596 -52.90 19.68 3.53
CA ARG A 596 -52.54 21.11 3.58
C ARG A 596 -51.16 21.33 2.99
N VAL A 597 -51.02 22.39 2.21
CA VAL A 597 -49.74 22.83 1.65
C VAL A 597 -49.05 23.78 2.62
N TYR A 598 -47.76 23.54 2.82
CA TYR A 598 -46.85 24.33 3.63
C TYR A 598 -45.85 24.98 2.69
N LEU A 599 -45.85 26.32 2.63
CA LEU A 599 -44.94 27.09 1.80
C LEU A 599 -43.81 27.66 2.68
N LEU A 600 -42.57 27.35 2.33
CA LEU A 600 -41.40 27.90 3.00
C LEU A 600 -41.24 29.38 2.60
N SER A 601 -41.18 30.30 3.56
CA SER A 601 -40.92 31.73 3.36
C SER A 601 -39.63 32.12 4.11
N PRO A 602 -38.44 31.89 3.52
CA PRO A 602 -37.15 32.24 4.13
C PRO A 602 -37.05 33.73 4.48
N SER A 603 -37.60 34.59 3.61
CA SER A 603 -37.55 36.05 3.78
C SER A 603 -38.35 36.56 5.00
N GLU A 604 -39.36 35.81 5.42
CA GLU A 604 -40.19 36.15 6.58
C GLU A 604 -39.89 35.28 7.81
N ASN A 605 -38.86 34.43 7.75
CA ASN A 605 -38.55 33.43 8.77
C ASN A 605 -39.77 32.59 9.18
N GLN A 606 -40.53 32.14 8.19
CA GLN A 606 -41.81 31.48 8.46
C GLN A 606 -42.14 30.36 7.48
N ILE A 607 -43.02 29.45 7.92
CA ILE A 607 -43.69 28.46 7.09
C ILE A 607 -45.17 28.81 7.05
N LEU A 608 -45.68 29.10 5.86
CA LEU A 608 -47.07 29.48 5.65
C LEU A 608 -47.90 28.22 5.40
N ARG A 609 -48.78 27.89 6.34
CA ARG A 609 -49.69 26.73 6.23
C ARG A 609 -51.02 27.16 5.66
N TYR A 610 -51.31 26.76 4.43
CA TYR A 610 -52.54 27.09 3.72
C TYR A 610 -53.70 26.16 4.10
N GLY A 611 -54.93 26.70 4.01
CA GLY A 611 -56.16 25.91 3.98
C GLY A 611 -56.26 25.06 2.70
N THR A 612 -57.20 24.12 2.68
CA THR A 612 -57.42 23.23 1.52
C THR A 612 -57.91 23.96 0.27
N ASP A 613 -58.45 25.16 0.44
CA ASP A 613 -58.93 26.06 -0.62
C ASP A 613 -57.89 27.11 -1.03
N PHE A 614 -56.71 27.15 -0.38
CA PHE A 614 -55.63 28.10 -0.61
C PHE A 614 -55.98 29.59 -0.37
N ALA A 615 -57.21 29.87 0.07
CA ALA A 615 -57.74 31.22 0.26
C ALA A 615 -57.34 31.85 1.59
N SER A 616 -56.78 31.07 2.52
CA SER A 616 -56.24 31.56 3.79
C SER A 616 -54.99 30.78 4.21
N PHE A 617 -54.11 31.41 4.99
CA PHE A 617 -52.94 30.78 5.59
C PHE A 617 -52.76 31.18 7.05
N ASN A 618 -51.98 30.39 7.79
CA ASN A 618 -51.47 30.75 9.12
C ASN A 618 -49.95 30.56 9.17
N LYS A 619 -49.28 31.37 9.97
CA LYS A 619 -47.88 31.16 10.36
C LYS A 619 -47.78 29.88 11.20
N TRP A 620 -46.90 28.96 10.84
CA TRP A 620 -46.81 27.65 11.49
C TRP A 620 -45.75 27.57 12.60
N LEU A 621 -44.61 28.26 12.43
CA LEU A 621 -43.57 28.34 13.44
C LEU A 621 -44.00 29.27 14.57
N ASN A 622 -43.77 28.81 15.80
CA ASN A 622 -43.99 29.53 17.04
C ASN A 622 -42.71 30.15 17.60
N ASP A 623 -41.54 29.73 17.11
CA ASP A 623 -40.22 30.16 17.57
C ASP A 623 -39.56 31.12 16.55
N ASP A 624 -38.71 32.03 17.04
CA ASP A 624 -37.97 33.02 16.23
C ASP A 624 -36.70 32.43 15.58
N GLY A 625 -36.82 31.29 14.89
CA GLY A 625 -35.70 30.67 14.18
C GLY A 625 -35.29 31.44 12.91
N ASP A 626 -33.99 31.51 12.61
CA ASP A 626 -33.50 32.03 11.33
C ASP A 626 -33.68 30.97 10.23
N LEU A 627 -34.49 31.29 9.22
CA LEU A 627 -34.73 30.47 8.03
C LEU A 627 -34.19 31.13 6.77
N SER A 628 -33.46 32.23 6.87
CA SER A 628 -33.00 33.02 5.71
C SER A 628 -32.20 32.17 4.70
N ALA A 629 -31.49 31.16 5.18
CA ALA A 629 -30.72 30.21 4.37
C ALA A 629 -31.43 28.87 4.09
N ALA A 630 -32.71 28.71 4.46
CA ALA A 630 -33.47 27.50 4.18
C ALA A 630 -33.77 27.35 2.68
N SER A 631 -33.46 26.20 2.10
CA SER A 631 -33.59 25.90 0.68
C SER A 631 -34.73 24.93 0.35
N ASP A 632 -34.98 23.93 1.21
CA ASP A 632 -36.03 22.92 0.97
C ASP A 632 -36.72 22.45 2.25
N ILE A 633 -37.88 21.81 2.09
CA ILE A 633 -38.75 21.32 3.17
C ILE A 633 -39.23 19.89 2.88
N TYR A 634 -39.15 19.02 3.88
CA TYR A 634 -39.73 17.68 3.87
C TYR A 634 -40.65 17.50 5.08
N ILE A 635 -41.81 16.84 4.89
CA ILE A 635 -42.81 16.67 5.94
C ILE A 635 -43.34 15.24 5.95
N ASP A 636 -43.32 14.62 7.13
CA ASP A 636 -43.84 13.26 7.39
C ASP A 636 -44.64 13.17 8.71
N GLY A 637 -45.05 14.32 9.23
CA GLY A 637 -45.58 14.50 10.58
C GLY A 637 -44.71 15.48 11.37
N ASP A 638 -43.39 15.37 11.19
CA ASP A 638 -42.43 16.39 11.59
C ASP A 638 -42.02 17.20 10.35
N ILE A 639 -41.61 18.46 10.55
CA ILE A 639 -41.10 19.30 9.47
C ILE A 639 -39.57 19.31 9.54
N TYR A 640 -38.93 18.91 8.45
CA TYR A 640 -37.49 18.99 8.26
C TYR A 640 -37.18 20.10 7.28
N LEU A 641 -36.28 21.00 7.67
CA LEU A 641 -35.81 22.11 6.84
C LEU A 641 -34.36 21.89 6.48
N LEU A 642 -34.08 21.90 5.18
CA LEU A 642 -32.74 21.90 4.63
C LEU A 642 -32.24 23.33 4.49
N PHE A 643 -31.02 23.59 4.94
CA PHE A 643 -30.32 24.84 4.72
C PHE A 643 -29.32 24.70 3.59
N LYS A 644 -28.96 25.81 2.94
CA LYS A 644 -27.96 25.86 1.87
C LYS A 644 -26.62 25.22 2.25
N ASN A 645 -26.24 25.30 3.53
CA ASN A 645 -25.01 24.67 4.04
C ASN A 645 -25.11 23.14 4.24
N GLY A 646 -26.26 22.56 3.87
CA GLY A 646 -26.55 21.13 4.01
C GLY A 646 -26.98 20.68 5.41
N THR A 647 -27.04 21.60 6.38
CA THR A 647 -27.59 21.27 7.70
C THR A 647 -29.11 21.06 7.60
N VAL A 648 -29.61 20.15 8.43
CA VAL A 648 -31.04 19.86 8.52
C VAL A 648 -31.53 20.17 9.93
N SER A 649 -32.59 20.96 10.05
CA SER A 649 -33.28 21.19 11.32
C SER A 649 -34.63 20.51 11.33
N LYS A 650 -35.02 19.99 12.51
CA LYS A 650 -36.29 19.34 12.74
C LYS A 650 -37.21 20.24 13.57
N PHE A 651 -38.48 20.29 13.20
CA PHE A 651 -39.53 21.02 13.91
C PHE A 651 -40.75 20.13 14.13
N ARG A 652 -41.34 20.23 15.32
CA ARG A 652 -42.59 19.57 15.69
C ARG A 652 -43.51 20.58 16.35
N LEU A 653 -44.78 20.60 15.94
CA LEU A 653 -45.80 21.51 16.49
C LEU A 653 -45.35 22.98 16.52
N GLY A 654 -44.63 23.42 15.48
CA GLY A 654 -44.14 24.79 15.33
C GLY A 654 -42.91 25.13 16.17
N LYS A 655 -42.30 24.17 16.88
CA LYS A 655 -41.09 24.38 17.70
C LYS A 655 -39.91 23.58 17.19
N LYS A 656 -38.70 24.12 17.37
CA LYS A 656 -37.46 23.41 16.99
C LYS A 656 -37.21 22.24 17.95
N GLU A 657 -36.93 21.06 17.40
CA GLU A 657 -36.53 19.87 18.17
C GLU A 657 -35.03 19.61 18.05
N SER A 658 -34.48 18.85 19.01
CA SER A 658 -33.11 18.37 18.92
C SER A 658 -32.97 17.39 17.76
N PHE A 659 -32.14 17.76 16.78
CA PHE A 659 -31.73 16.91 15.68
C PHE A 659 -30.22 17.10 15.54
N SER A 660 -29.44 16.06 15.81
CA SER A 660 -27.96 16.13 15.89
C SER A 660 -27.32 16.16 14.50
N GLY A 661 -27.90 16.93 13.57
CA GLY A 661 -27.34 17.13 12.25
C GLY A 661 -25.96 17.76 12.36
N ARG A 662 -24.94 17.06 11.86
CA ARG A 662 -23.58 17.59 11.77
C ARG A 662 -23.43 18.45 10.52
N GLU A 663 -22.46 19.35 10.54
CA GLU A 663 -22.01 20.01 9.32
C GLU A 663 -21.47 18.96 8.35
N LEU A 664 -21.77 19.15 7.07
CA LEU A 664 -21.30 18.25 6.02
C LEU A 664 -19.82 18.50 5.76
N ILE A 665 -19.07 17.43 5.58
CA ILE A 665 -17.65 17.49 5.20
C ILE A 665 -17.46 16.62 3.94
N PRO A 666 -17.01 17.17 2.80
CA PRO A 666 -16.70 18.59 2.56
C PRO A 666 -17.88 19.55 2.77
N GLU A 667 -17.59 20.79 3.14
CA GLU A 667 -18.62 21.84 3.27
C GLU A 667 -19.33 22.10 1.93
N THR A 668 -20.58 22.56 2.00
CA THR A 668 -21.35 23.01 0.83
C THR A 668 -22.10 24.28 1.18
N ASP A 669 -22.48 25.05 0.18
CA ASP A 669 -23.42 26.17 0.24
C ASP A 669 -24.53 26.06 -0.82
N LYS A 670 -24.67 24.87 -1.43
CA LYS A 670 -25.52 24.60 -2.61
C LYS A 670 -26.57 23.52 -2.38
N ALA A 671 -26.78 23.09 -1.14
CA ALA A 671 -27.76 22.05 -0.85
C ALA A 671 -29.17 22.50 -1.28
N LYS A 672 -29.78 21.76 -2.20
CA LYS A 672 -30.95 22.22 -2.97
C LYS A 672 -32.20 21.35 -2.89
N ARG A 673 -32.08 20.09 -2.47
CA ARG A 673 -33.20 19.13 -2.43
C ARG A 673 -33.14 18.25 -1.19
N LEU A 674 -34.28 18.09 -0.54
CA LEU A 674 -34.53 17.23 0.62
C LEU A 674 -35.73 16.34 0.32
N ILE A 675 -35.51 15.04 0.34
CA ILE A 675 -36.56 14.01 0.29
C ILE A 675 -36.36 13.05 1.46
N GLY A 676 -37.33 12.20 1.77
CA GLY A 676 -37.20 11.28 2.88
C GLY A 676 -38.16 10.12 2.82
N ASN A 677 -37.89 9.12 3.64
CA ASN A 677 -38.78 8.00 3.96
C ASN A 677 -38.89 7.87 5.49
N ASP A 678 -39.41 6.75 5.98
CA ASP A 678 -39.59 6.54 7.43
C ASP A 678 -38.28 6.56 8.22
N ASP A 679 -37.17 6.12 7.63
CA ASP A 679 -35.92 5.86 8.34
C ASP A 679 -34.83 6.88 8.04
N HIS A 680 -34.83 7.45 6.84
CA HIS A 680 -33.75 8.31 6.34
C HIS A 680 -34.27 9.57 5.64
N LEU A 681 -33.48 10.63 5.73
CA LEU A 681 -33.54 11.79 4.86
C LEU A 681 -32.44 11.69 3.81
N PHE A 682 -32.74 12.15 2.60
CA PHE A 682 -31.80 12.24 1.49
C PHE A 682 -31.65 13.69 1.07
N VAL A 683 -30.42 14.16 1.07
CA VAL A 683 -30.04 15.53 0.76
C VAL A 683 -29.20 15.54 -0.51
N LEU A 684 -29.66 16.29 -1.51
CA LEU A 684 -28.82 16.67 -2.64
C LEU A 684 -27.98 17.88 -2.23
N ALA A 685 -26.78 17.59 -1.71
CA ALA A 685 -25.88 18.58 -1.14
C ALA A 685 -25.21 19.42 -2.23
N ASP A 686 -24.84 18.80 -3.34
CA ASP A 686 -24.19 19.45 -4.49
C ASP A 686 -24.68 18.82 -5.80
N SER A 687 -24.17 19.29 -6.94
CA SER A 687 -24.51 18.74 -8.25
C SER A 687 -23.99 17.32 -8.50
N ASN A 688 -23.30 16.67 -7.56
CA ASN A 688 -22.84 15.29 -7.71
C ASN A 688 -22.80 14.53 -6.38
N ARG A 689 -23.36 15.10 -5.30
CA ARG A 689 -23.24 14.53 -3.96
C ARG A 689 -24.61 14.36 -3.32
N LEU A 690 -24.95 13.10 -3.08
CA LEU A 690 -26.15 12.67 -2.37
C LEU A 690 -25.78 12.21 -0.97
N ILE A 691 -26.54 12.65 0.02
CA ILE A 691 -26.26 12.37 1.43
C ILE A 691 -27.48 11.74 2.07
N THR A 692 -27.25 10.67 2.83
CA THR A 692 -28.26 10.01 3.62
C THR A 692 -28.05 10.33 5.10
N ILE A 693 -29.11 10.72 5.78
CA ILE A 693 -29.11 11.07 7.21
C ILE A 693 -30.15 10.23 7.94
N ASN A 694 -29.79 9.61 9.06
CA ASN A 694 -30.74 8.83 9.86
C ASN A 694 -31.77 9.72 10.59
N LYS A 695 -33.05 9.33 10.55
CA LYS A 695 -34.14 10.02 11.27
C LYS A 695 -34.39 9.47 12.66
N LYS A 696 -33.99 8.22 12.89
CA LYS A 696 -34.21 7.47 14.13
C LYS A 696 -32.86 7.07 14.72
N GLU A 697 -32.88 6.71 16.00
CA GLU A 697 -31.71 6.15 16.66
C GLU A 697 -31.30 4.82 16.00
N LEU A 698 -30.03 4.69 15.65
CA LEU A 698 -29.48 3.51 15.00
C LEU A 698 -28.21 3.05 15.74
N GLY A 699 -28.34 2.03 16.60
CA GLY A 699 -27.25 1.61 17.47
C GLY A 699 -26.85 2.73 18.43
N ASP A 700 -25.60 3.19 18.37
CA ASP A 700 -25.09 4.29 19.19
C ASP A 700 -25.34 5.68 18.57
N TYR A 701 -25.88 5.75 17.34
CA TYR A 701 -26.11 7.00 16.63
C TYR A 701 -27.47 7.60 16.96
N LYS A 702 -27.49 8.85 17.42
CA LYS A 702 -28.74 9.63 17.61
C LYS A 702 -29.30 10.09 16.26
N PRO A 703 -30.58 10.50 16.18
CA PRO A 703 -31.15 11.13 14.99
C PRO A 703 -30.30 12.28 14.46
N GLY A 704 -29.90 12.19 13.19
CA GLY A 704 -29.05 13.16 12.51
C GLY A 704 -27.54 12.89 12.58
N GLU A 705 -27.09 11.92 13.38
CA GLU A 705 -25.66 11.68 13.59
C GLU A 705 -25.02 10.77 12.55
N GLU A 706 -25.75 9.79 12.01
CA GLU A 706 -25.23 8.92 10.97
C GLU A 706 -25.41 9.59 9.61
N ILE A 707 -24.29 9.83 8.94
CA ILE A 707 -24.24 10.46 7.63
C ILE A 707 -23.48 9.54 6.68
N LYS A 708 -24.15 9.10 5.61
CA LYS A 708 -23.51 8.41 4.47
C LYS A 708 -23.49 9.36 3.29
N GLN A 709 -22.34 9.49 2.63
CA GLN A 709 -22.16 10.38 1.48
C GLN A 709 -21.84 9.56 0.23
N TYR A 710 -22.51 9.88 -0.87
CA TYR A 710 -22.35 9.24 -2.16
C TYR A 710 -21.96 10.29 -3.20
N LEU A 711 -20.80 10.12 -3.80
CA LEU A 711 -20.23 11.03 -4.78
C LEU A 711 -20.30 10.38 -6.17
N PHE A 712 -21.12 10.96 -7.05
CA PHE A 712 -21.28 10.52 -8.42
C PHE A 712 -20.13 11.06 -9.27
N SER A 713 -19.38 10.15 -9.89
CA SER A 713 -18.17 10.50 -10.66
C SER A 713 -18.44 10.69 -12.15
N ASP A 714 -19.60 10.24 -12.63
CA ASP A 714 -19.96 10.11 -14.05
C ASP A 714 -21.15 10.99 -14.48
N ILE A 715 -21.90 11.55 -13.54
CA ILE A 715 -23.09 12.36 -13.81
C ILE A 715 -23.15 13.64 -12.98
N THR A 716 -23.96 14.60 -13.42
CA THR A 716 -24.27 15.85 -12.70
C THR A 716 -25.76 15.90 -12.41
N LEU A 717 -26.12 15.86 -11.13
CA LEU A 717 -27.47 15.78 -10.60
C LEU A 717 -28.19 17.14 -10.64
N ASP A 718 -29.28 17.18 -11.41
CA ASP A 718 -30.19 18.31 -11.51
C ASP A 718 -31.25 18.25 -10.39
N ASP A 719 -31.83 17.07 -10.15
CA ASP A 719 -32.84 16.84 -9.11
C ASP A 719 -32.91 15.36 -8.71
N ILE A 720 -33.61 15.07 -7.60
CA ILE A 720 -33.86 13.72 -7.08
C ILE A 720 -35.32 13.54 -6.67
N SER A 721 -35.82 12.31 -6.79
CA SER A 721 -37.13 11.91 -6.26
C SER A 721 -37.10 10.49 -5.71
N LEU A 722 -37.87 10.25 -4.65
CA LEU A 722 -37.98 8.93 -4.02
C LEU A 722 -39.09 8.09 -4.66
N ALA A 723 -38.79 6.85 -5.04
CA ALA A 723 -39.75 5.86 -5.49
C ALA A 723 -40.33 5.05 -4.32
N SER A 724 -41.47 4.40 -4.56
CA SER A 724 -42.20 3.63 -3.53
C SER A 724 -41.45 2.38 -3.05
N ASP A 725 -40.56 1.84 -3.87
CA ASP A 725 -39.69 0.70 -3.54
C ASP A 725 -38.42 1.09 -2.75
N GLY A 726 -38.30 2.38 -2.41
CA GLY A 726 -37.16 2.98 -1.72
C GLY A 726 -35.98 3.34 -2.63
N SER A 727 -36.09 3.14 -3.94
CA SER A 727 -35.09 3.60 -4.90
C SER A 727 -35.17 5.12 -5.08
N ILE A 728 -34.04 5.76 -5.35
CA ILE A 728 -33.95 7.20 -5.61
C ILE A 728 -33.74 7.37 -7.11
N TYR A 729 -34.70 8.02 -7.77
CA TYR A 729 -34.51 8.47 -9.13
C TYR A 729 -33.65 9.73 -9.16
N LEU A 730 -32.67 9.72 -10.05
CA LEU A 730 -31.71 10.79 -10.24
C LEU A 730 -31.93 11.40 -11.62
N LEU A 731 -32.12 12.72 -11.69
CA LEU A 731 -32.16 13.46 -12.95
C LEU A 731 -30.78 14.02 -13.26
N SER A 732 -30.26 13.76 -14.45
CA SER A 732 -29.03 14.36 -14.97
C SER A 732 -29.16 14.57 -16.48
N ALA A 733 -29.19 15.83 -16.93
CA ALA A 733 -29.20 16.20 -18.34
C ALA A 733 -30.26 15.43 -19.17
N ASN A 734 -31.53 15.51 -18.76
CA ASN A 734 -32.68 14.81 -19.36
C ASN A 734 -32.62 13.27 -19.31
N ARG A 735 -31.73 12.69 -18.49
CA ARG A 735 -31.65 11.24 -18.28
C ARG A 735 -32.06 10.89 -16.87
N ILE A 736 -32.77 9.78 -16.74
CA ILE A 736 -33.19 9.24 -15.46
C ILE A 736 -32.34 8.04 -15.11
N TYR A 737 -31.74 8.05 -13.93
CA TYR A 737 -31.03 6.93 -13.35
C TYR A 737 -31.77 6.46 -12.09
N SER A 738 -31.51 5.23 -11.66
CA SER A 738 -31.99 4.73 -10.37
C SER A 738 -30.81 4.39 -9.48
N PHE A 739 -30.90 4.82 -8.23
CA PHE A 739 -29.90 4.57 -7.22
C PHE A 739 -30.57 4.03 -5.95
N LYS A 740 -30.03 2.95 -5.41
CA LYS A 740 -30.51 2.37 -4.16
C LYS A 740 -29.42 2.47 -3.10
N VAL A 741 -29.79 3.07 -1.97
CA VAL A 741 -28.90 3.19 -0.81
C VAL A 741 -28.79 1.81 -0.15
N ASN A 742 -27.55 1.33 0.03
CA ASN A 742 -27.23 0.06 0.68
C ASN A 742 -27.05 0.19 2.19
#